data_AF-A0A5D0NIZ6-F1
#
_entry.id   AF-A0A5D0NIZ6-F1
#
_cell.length_a   1.000
_cell.length_b   1.000
_cell.length_c   1.000
_cell.angle_alpha   90.00
_cell.angle_beta   90.00
_cell.angle_gamma   90.00
#
_symmetry.space_group_name_H-M   'P 1'
#
loop_
_entity.id
_entity.type
_entity.pdbx_description
1 polymer ?
#
loop_
_entity_poly.entity_id
_entity_poly.type
_entity_poly.pdbx_seq_one_letter_code
_entity_poly.pdbx_strand_id
1 'polypeptide(L)'
;MAEISIADVTKVEIHPAIGIARVGGSDEFFIGPEVPGAVPEPPGNTLETKFKDAQGRVKRQAARFRCFGYDDHGKYVDLSGKAEVTVNWEVTLANKKAAALEFPDGAQRRNPGQQEKDLIIAPGSRGIVGKKTATPPAPVAFDNGRVKFTLDNVPKVIDKIYLGELRTDEDGRLLVLGGRGVSQHHPGAELTDTFNSPNWCDDVSDGPVKAEVAITVGGAERKFTAEPAWVIVTPPKFAPEAESPTSLWDQIMHAFGVKAPARPSYVHDIFPILQSPRTMKGVSAASSGHHGWRHPVIDEATRRRVFKRIGDPSKNGTGGTDSLMPKLTELAKEYPSLTPRQYEIMKKWREGTFENDWKAEWGNDRPPFASFPITPDGLDRAALHACVGAAFYPGIEGGRFLIEKKDGKPKNWKTPYPRLRFAAHVKPGDVTARMAVPWQADFYACGPVWWPAPRPNEVVPRNKTNYVDWDRNVAVDSGMVNKWWQLGYVLRDADGRWVEVARSLRSPTPLELTRVAHKVSAAVSGPEPLWPDAGRLAADLAGAAVLSFGQATAEAERPHTWPLWLTELDEELTVEVRGADLDRLEVRLAPPLGPPLAPGDFGVGTSRADGRVELRVELPFHVQAGRYTRAGLWQVEVRADRETTYQLAATARSLITFPAVTTAGQDGSISARVDFTGAPISDGTAVVQPLSPERELEEVALRSEGASGAKADRVAGDVALQKAEYLRIQVTGTSPMGHPFVRERLLRTSDLP
;
A
#
# COMPACT_ATOMS: atom_id res chain seq x y z
N MET A 1 -33.09 3.30 -23.88
CA MET A 1 -33.36 2.22 -24.84
C MET A 1 -34.65 1.54 -24.41
N ALA A 2 -35.53 1.19 -25.35
CA ALA A 2 -36.78 0.50 -25.02
C ALA A 2 -36.48 -0.94 -24.60
N GLU A 3 -36.94 -1.36 -23.42
CA GLU A 3 -36.94 -2.76 -23.00
C GLU A 3 -37.78 -3.58 -23.99
N ILE A 4 -37.29 -4.77 -24.36
CA ILE A 4 -38.09 -5.72 -25.15
C ILE A 4 -39.17 -6.36 -24.27
N SER A 5 -40.20 -6.92 -24.90
CA SER A 5 -41.13 -7.80 -24.19
C SER A 5 -40.38 -9.05 -23.71
N ILE A 6 -40.71 -9.54 -22.52
CA ILE A 6 -40.16 -10.81 -22.03
C ILE A 6 -40.54 -12.00 -22.93
N ALA A 7 -41.65 -11.90 -23.67
CA ALA A 7 -42.05 -12.88 -24.66
C ALA A 7 -41.05 -12.98 -25.83
N ASP A 8 -40.34 -11.89 -26.15
CA ASP A 8 -39.42 -11.79 -27.28
C ASP A 8 -37.99 -12.25 -26.94
N VAL A 9 -37.74 -12.68 -25.71
CA VAL A 9 -36.42 -13.17 -25.27
C VAL A 9 -36.06 -14.43 -26.05
N THR A 10 -34.93 -14.42 -26.75
CA THR A 10 -34.39 -15.59 -27.48
C THR A 10 -33.12 -16.14 -26.84
N LYS A 11 -32.41 -15.33 -26.05
CA LYS A 11 -31.22 -15.74 -25.30
C LYS A 11 -31.15 -15.05 -23.93
N VAL A 12 -30.40 -15.65 -23.00
CA VAL A 12 -30.17 -15.09 -21.67
C VAL A 12 -28.67 -15.01 -21.39
N GLU A 13 -28.22 -13.93 -20.78
CA GLU A 13 -26.83 -13.76 -20.35
C GLU A 13 -26.76 -13.25 -18.91
N ILE A 14 -25.71 -13.66 -18.18
CA ILE A 14 -25.46 -13.23 -16.80
C ILE A 14 -24.57 -11.98 -16.80
N HIS A 15 -24.94 -10.98 -16.00
CA HIS A 15 -24.15 -9.76 -15.76
C HIS A 15 -24.02 -9.45 -14.25
N PRO A 16 -22.87 -8.93 -13.79
CA PRO A 16 -21.66 -8.70 -14.57
C PRO A 16 -21.03 -10.00 -15.09
N ALA A 17 -20.39 -9.92 -16.25
CA ALA A 17 -19.64 -11.02 -16.85
C ALA A 17 -18.53 -11.55 -15.94
N ILE A 18 -17.91 -10.62 -15.20
CA ILE A 18 -16.93 -10.89 -14.16
C ILE A 18 -17.34 -10.09 -12.93
N GLY A 19 -17.87 -10.77 -11.92
CA GLY A 19 -18.20 -10.17 -10.62
C GLY A 19 -16.99 -10.17 -9.69
N ILE A 20 -16.90 -9.12 -8.86
CA ILE A 20 -15.82 -8.95 -7.89
C ILE A 20 -16.38 -9.01 -6.47
N ALA A 21 -16.04 -10.07 -5.75
CA ALA A 21 -16.32 -10.21 -4.33
C ALA A 21 -15.02 -9.99 -3.52
N ARG A 22 -15.13 -9.46 -2.30
CA ARG A 22 -13.96 -9.19 -1.46
C ARG A 22 -14.11 -9.87 -0.09
N VAL A 23 -13.02 -10.49 0.37
CA VAL A 23 -12.98 -11.18 1.66
C VAL A 23 -13.20 -10.22 2.84
N GLY A 24 -13.71 -10.74 3.95
CA GLY A 24 -14.10 -9.96 5.12
C GLY A 24 -14.50 -10.87 6.28
N GLY A 25 -14.04 -10.55 7.50
CA GLY A 25 -14.30 -11.37 8.69
C GLY A 25 -15.68 -11.19 9.33
N SER A 26 -16.48 -10.22 8.86
CA SER A 26 -17.83 -9.97 9.36
C SER A 26 -18.89 -10.83 8.69
N ASP A 27 -19.96 -11.13 9.43
CA ASP A 27 -21.19 -11.71 8.90
C ASP A 27 -22.00 -10.67 8.11
N GLU A 28 -21.79 -9.38 8.36
CA GLU A 28 -22.32 -8.28 7.56
C GLU A 28 -21.58 -8.13 6.23
N PHE A 29 -22.29 -7.57 5.24
CA PHE A 29 -21.77 -7.37 3.90
C PHE A 29 -22.39 -6.14 3.22
N PHE A 30 -21.81 -5.76 2.09
CA PHE A 30 -22.36 -4.75 1.17
C PHE A 30 -22.19 -5.22 -0.27
N ILE A 31 -22.91 -4.58 -1.20
CA ILE A 31 -22.85 -4.92 -2.63
C ILE A 31 -21.76 -4.07 -3.30
N GLY A 32 -20.96 -4.68 -4.17
CA GLY A 32 -19.98 -3.96 -4.98
C GLY A 32 -20.61 -2.96 -5.96
N PRO A 33 -19.80 -2.17 -6.69
CA PRO A 33 -20.31 -1.20 -7.65
C PRO A 33 -21.10 -1.86 -8.79
N GLU A 34 -22.30 -1.36 -9.05
CA GLU A 34 -23.15 -1.78 -10.20
C GLU A 34 -23.24 -0.71 -11.30
N VAL A 35 -22.69 0.48 -11.05
CA VAL A 35 -22.61 1.58 -12.01
C VAL A 35 -21.15 2.05 -12.11
N PRO A 36 -20.60 2.24 -13.33
CA PRO A 36 -19.24 2.73 -13.50
C PRO A 36 -19.03 4.09 -12.82
N GLY A 37 -17.99 4.20 -12.01
CA GLY A 37 -17.64 5.43 -11.26
C GLY A 37 -18.44 5.63 -9.97
N ALA A 38 -19.46 4.80 -9.69
CA ALA A 38 -20.14 4.81 -8.40
C ALA A 38 -19.26 4.18 -7.31
N VAL A 39 -19.29 4.78 -6.12
CA VAL A 39 -18.65 4.24 -4.92
C VAL A 39 -19.66 3.33 -4.23
N PRO A 40 -19.24 2.19 -3.67
CA PRO A 40 -20.09 1.42 -2.78
C PRO A 40 -20.56 2.27 -1.59
N GLU A 41 -21.83 2.17 -1.25
CA GLU A 41 -22.40 2.75 -0.02
C GLU A 41 -22.87 1.61 0.90
N PRO A 42 -21.96 1.04 1.72
CA PRO A 42 -22.32 0.00 2.67
C PRO A 42 -23.34 0.47 3.72
N PRO A 43 -24.07 -0.47 4.35
CA PRO A 43 -24.89 -0.15 5.51
C PRO A 43 -24.00 0.32 6.66
N GLY A 44 -24.36 1.43 7.31
CA GLY A 44 -23.63 2.00 8.45
C GLY A 44 -23.96 3.48 8.64
N ASN A 45 -24.16 3.89 9.90
CA ASN A 45 -24.59 5.26 10.22
C ASN A 45 -23.42 6.23 10.43
N THR A 46 -22.19 5.70 10.52
CA THR A 46 -20.97 6.46 10.74
C THR A 46 -19.86 5.96 9.83
N LEU A 47 -18.84 6.78 9.58
CA LEU A 47 -17.66 6.36 8.80
C LEU A 47 -16.99 5.12 9.41
N GLU A 48 -17.01 4.99 10.75
CA GLU A 48 -16.46 3.87 11.51
C GLU A 48 -17.15 2.53 11.19
N THR A 49 -18.44 2.57 10.89
CA THR A 49 -19.29 1.37 10.76
C THR A 49 -19.74 1.08 9.34
N LYS A 50 -19.33 1.89 8.35
CA LYS A 50 -19.62 1.63 6.93
C LYS A 50 -18.97 0.31 6.49
N PHE A 51 -17.65 0.19 6.59
CA PHE A 51 -16.91 -0.96 6.05
C PHE A 51 -16.49 -2.00 7.11
N LYS A 52 -16.76 -1.71 8.38
CA LYS A 52 -16.57 -2.65 9.48
C LYS A 52 -17.83 -2.75 10.33
N ASP A 53 -18.07 -3.91 10.93
CA ASP A 53 -19.15 -4.05 11.89
C ASP A 53 -18.82 -3.41 13.24
N ALA A 54 -19.78 -3.47 14.17
CA ALA A 54 -19.62 -2.91 15.52
C ALA A 54 -18.48 -3.56 16.33
N GLN A 55 -17.99 -4.74 15.93
CA GLN A 55 -16.85 -5.42 16.55
C GLN A 55 -15.52 -5.10 15.84
N GLY A 56 -15.54 -4.24 14.81
CA GLY A 56 -14.37 -3.88 14.02
C GLY A 56 -13.93 -4.97 13.04
N ARG A 57 -14.79 -5.94 12.70
CA ARG A 57 -14.51 -6.92 11.64
C ARG A 57 -14.87 -6.33 10.29
N VAL A 58 -14.05 -6.60 9.27
CA VAL A 58 -14.25 -6.10 7.91
C VAL A 58 -15.49 -6.73 7.28
N LYS A 59 -16.41 -5.91 6.75
CA LYS A 59 -17.58 -6.36 6.00
C LYS A 59 -17.16 -6.92 4.65
N ARG A 60 -17.80 -8.02 4.23
CA ARG A 60 -17.55 -8.63 2.92
C ARG A 60 -18.17 -7.77 1.81
N GLN A 61 -17.50 -7.71 0.65
CA GLN A 61 -18.12 -7.19 -0.56
C GLN A 61 -18.72 -8.37 -1.34
N ALA A 62 -20.03 -8.32 -1.58
CA ALA A 62 -20.74 -9.28 -2.42
C ALA A 62 -20.70 -8.85 -3.90
N ALA A 63 -20.48 -9.81 -4.79
CA ALA A 63 -20.77 -9.64 -6.21
C ALA A 63 -22.25 -9.98 -6.45
N ARG A 64 -23.02 -9.03 -6.98
CA ARG A 64 -24.44 -9.25 -7.34
C ARG A 64 -24.57 -9.55 -8.83
N PHE A 65 -25.15 -10.69 -9.16
CA PHE A 65 -25.40 -11.13 -10.53
C PHE A 65 -26.89 -11.13 -10.87
N ARG A 66 -27.18 -10.81 -12.13
CA ARG A 66 -28.52 -10.74 -12.70
C ARG A 66 -28.55 -11.43 -14.06
N CYS A 67 -29.72 -11.91 -14.46
CA CYS A 67 -29.94 -12.40 -15.81
C CYS A 67 -30.63 -11.33 -16.65
N PHE A 68 -30.11 -11.10 -17.86
CA PHE A 68 -30.74 -10.26 -18.87
C PHE A 68 -31.19 -11.14 -20.03
N GLY A 69 -32.45 -10.99 -20.43
CA GLY A 69 -32.98 -11.59 -21.65
C GLY A 69 -32.72 -10.67 -22.83
N TYR A 70 -32.39 -11.22 -23.99
CA TYR A 70 -32.15 -10.47 -25.21
C TYR A 70 -32.96 -11.03 -26.38
N ASP A 71 -33.31 -10.16 -27.32
CA ASP A 71 -33.86 -10.54 -28.62
C ASP A 71 -32.73 -10.81 -29.63
N ASP A 72 -33.11 -11.19 -30.85
CA ASP A 72 -32.17 -11.46 -31.96
C ASP A 72 -31.49 -10.19 -32.50
N HIS A 73 -31.92 -9.00 -32.06
CA HIS A 73 -31.31 -7.71 -32.41
C HIS A 73 -30.40 -7.16 -31.30
N GLY A 74 -30.25 -7.89 -30.18
CA GLY A 74 -29.41 -7.50 -29.05
C GLY A 74 -30.01 -6.45 -28.14
N LYS A 75 -31.31 -6.11 -28.28
CA LYS A 75 -32.04 -5.35 -27.26
C LYS A 75 -32.31 -6.27 -26.07
N TYR A 76 -32.50 -5.70 -24.89
CA TYR A 76 -32.56 -6.49 -23.66
C TYR A 76 -33.70 -6.08 -22.71
N VAL A 77 -33.96 -6.96 -21.74
CA VAL A 77 -34.83 -6.75 -20.58
C VAL A 77 -34.14 -7.34 -19.33
N ASP A 78 -34.13 -6.60 -18.21
CA ASP A 78 -33.67 -7.15 -16.91
C ASP A 78 -34.72 -8.17 -16.42
N LEU A 79 -34.32 -9.42 -16.16
CA LEU A 79 -35.25 -10.46 -15.72
C LEU A 79 -35.47 -10.46 -14.20
N SER A 80 -34.75 -9.63 -13.44
CA SER A 80 -34.85 -9.53 -11.98
C SER A 80 -36.26 -9.18 -11.53
N GLY A 81 -36.75 -9.84 -10.47
CA GLY A 81 -38.00 -9.48 -9.80
C GLY A 81 -39.29 -9.85 -10.55
N LYS A 82 -39.24 -10.22 -11.82
CA LYS A 82 -40.42 -10.55 -12.64
C LYS A 82 -41.09 -11.83 -12.14
N ALA A 83 -42.42 -11.82 -12.07
CA ALA A 83 -43.21 -12.93 -11.52
C ALA A 83 -43.19 -14.18 -12.42
N GLU A 84 -43.01 -13.96 -13.72
CA GLU A 84 -42.94 -14.94 -14.78
C GLU A 84 -41.59 -15.68 -14.83
N VAL A 85 -40.60 -15.22 -14.07
CA VAL A 85 -39.21 -15.66 -14.15
C VAL A 85 -38.81 -16.44 -12.90
N THR A 86 -38.26 -17.64 -13.11
CA THR A 86 -37.51 -18.37 -12.08
C THR A 86 -36.07 -18.56 -12.53
N VAL A 87 -35.12 -18.22 -11.66
CA VAL A 87 -33.69 -18.40 -11.90
C VAL A 87 -33.14 -19.43 -10.92
N ASN A 88 -32.48 -20.46 -11.47
CA ASN A 88 -31.68 -21.42 -10.73
C ASN A 88 -30.20 -21.12 -10.96
N TRP A 89 -29.51 -20.68 -9.92
CA TRP A 89 -28.09 -20.34 -9.96
C TRP A 89 -27.24 -21.54 -9.57
N GLU A 90 -26.11 -21.72 -10.25
CA GLU A 90 -25.03 -22.64 -9.86
C GLU A 90 -23.70 -21.87 -9.84
N VAL A 91 -22.93 -22.00 -8.76
CA VAL A 91 -21.59 -21.44 -8.64
C VAL A 91 -20.61 -22.53 -8.23
N THR A 92 -19.44 -22.53 -8.86
CA THR A 92 -18.30 -23.37 -8.44
C THR A 92 -17.15 -22.45 -8.05
N LEU A 93 -16.60 -22.61 -6.85
CA LEU A 93 -15.40 -21.88 -6.39
C LEU A 93 -14.24 -22.85 -6.19
N ALA A 94 -13.04 -22.43 -6.52
CA ALA A 94 -11.82 -23.13 -6.11
C ALA A 94 -10.66 -22.15 -5.87
N ASN A 95 -9.68 -22.60 -5.08
CA ASN A 95 -8.38 -21.96 -4.92
C ASN A 95 -7.29 -22.93 -5.36
N LYS A 96 -6.50 -22.53 -6.36
CA LYS A 96 -5.40 -23.34 -6.91
C LYS A 96 -4.02 -22.81 -6.56
N LYS A 97 -3.91 -21.79 -5.70
CA LYS A 97 -2.66 -21.08 -5.49
C LYS A 97 -1.53 -21.99 -4.99
N ALA A 98 -1.81 -22.88 -4.05
CA ALA A 98 -0.78 -23.79 -3.53
C ALA A 98 -0.31 -24.82 -4.58
N ALA A 99 -1.14 -25.13 -5.57
CA ALA A 99 -0.83 -26.04 -6.66
C ALA A 99 -0.18 -25.34 -7.88
N ALA A 100 -0.20 -24.00 -7.91
CA ALA A 100 0.24 -23.21 -9.04
C ALA A 100 1.76 -23.25 -9.26
N LEU A 101 2.18 -22.83 -10.46
CA LEU A 101 3.58 -22.53 -10.74
C LEU A 101 4.05 -21.30 -9.93
N GLU A 102 5.34 -21.24 -9.66
CA GLU A 102 5.98 -20.11 -9.00
C GLU A 102 5.84 -18.82 -9.83
N PHE A 103 5.44 -17.74 -9.17
CA PHE A 103 5.40 -16.39 -9.74
C PHE A 103 6.82 -15.76 -9.71
N PRO A 104 7.23 -14.93 -10.69
CA PRO A 104 6.47 -14.50 -11.86
C PRO A 104 6.41 -15.51 -12.99
N ASP A 105 7.51 -16.24 -13.23
CA ASP A 105 7.69 -17.06 -14.43
C ASP A 105 8.44 -18.37 -14.13
N GLY A 106 8.31 -18.88 -12.90
CA GLY A 106 8.98 -20.10 -12.46
C GLY A 106 8.41 -21.35 -13.13
N ALA A 107 9.28 -22.29 -13.49
CA ALA A 107 8.90 -23.53 -14.17
C ALA A 107 8.40 -24.63 -13.20
N GLN A 108 8.63 -24.45 -11.90
CA GLN A 108 8.24 -25.41 -10.86
C GLN A 108 6.91 -25.01 -10.21
N ARG A 109 6.21 -26.01 -9.66
CA ARG A 109 5.06 -25.76 -8.77
C ARG A 109 5.57 -25.23 -7.43
N ARG A 110 4.83 -24.32 -6.81
CA ARG A 110 5.12 -23.75 -5.47
C ARG A 110 5.33 -24.81 -4.38
N ASN A 111 4.69 -25.97 -4.53
CA ASN A 111 4.88 -27.13 -3.65
C ASN A 111 5.37 -28.33 -4.49
N PRO A 112 6.68 -28.37 -4.83
CA PRO A 112 7.22 -29.43 -5.67
C PRO A 112 7.14 -30.79 -4.98
N GLY A 113 6.98 -31.86 -5.76
CA GLY A 113 6.90 -33.24 -5.25
C GLY A 113 5.55 -33.63 -4.59
N GLN A 114 4.69 -32.66 -4.27
CA GLN A 114 3.37 -32.93 -3.69
C GLN A 114 2.30 -33.15 -4.77
N GLN A 115 1.27 -33.93 -4.43
CA GLN A 115 0.17 -34.26 -5.34
C GLN A 115 -0.71 -33.04 -5.59
N GLU A 116 -0.95 -32.66 -6.84
CA GLU A 116 -1.70 -31.45 -7.19
C GLU A 116 -3.11 -31.44 -6.58
N LYS A 117 -3.81 -32.57 -6.63
CA LYS A 117 -5.16 -32.73 -6.06
C LYS A 117 -5.23 -32.50 -4.55
N ASP A 118 -4.11 -32.69 -3.83
CA ASP A 118 -4.03 -32.47 -2.39
C ASP A 118 -3.85 -30.97 -2.08
N LEU A 119 -3.39 -30.17 -3.04
CA LEU A 119 -3.05 -28.75 -2.91
C LEU A 119 -4.17 -27.81 -3.39
N ILE A 120 -5.17 -28.32 -4.11
CA ILE A 120 -6.30 -27.53 -4.63
C ILE A 120 -7.46 -27.57 -3.64
N ILE A 121 -7.94 -26.40 -3.22
CA ILE A 121 -9.15 -26.26 -2.41
C ILE A 121 -10.35 -26.15 -3.35
N ALA A 122 -11.13 -27.23 -3.49
CA ALA A 122 -12.29 -27.28 -4.39
C ALA A 122 -13.50 -27.92 -3.69
N PRO A 123 -14.33 -27.14 -2.97
CA PRO A 123 -15.52 -27.62 -2.24
C PRO A 123 -16.69 -28.14 -3.13
N GLY A 124 -16.54 -28.08 -4.45
CA GLY A 124 -17.57 -28.45 -5.43
C GLY A 124 -18.58 -27.33 -5.68
N SER A 125 -19.56 -27.58 -6.57
CA SER A 125 -20.60 -26.60 -6.91
C SER A 125 -21.64 -26.43 -5.79
N ARG A 126 -22.30 -25.27 -5.77
CA ARG A 126 -23.48 -24.98 -4.94
C ARG A 126 -24.56 -24.34 -5.81
N GLY A 127 -25.81 -24.69 -5.52
CA GLY A 127 -26.98 -24.14 -6.20
C GLY A 127 -27.88 -23.36 -5.25
N ILE A 128 -28.56 -22.34 -5.77
CA ILE A 128 -29.59 -21.58 -5.05
C ILE A 128 -30.66 -21.11 -6.05
N VAL A 129 -31.93 -21.19 -5.65
CA VAL A 129 -33.07 -20.95 -6.55
C VAL A 129 -33.96 -19.83 -6.01
N GLY A 130 -34.43 -18.98 -6.92
CA GLY A 130 -35.54 -18.07 -6.68
C GLY A 130 -35.23 -16.89 -5.76
N LYS A 131 -36.29 -16.18 -5.38
CA LYS A 131 -36.25 -15.02 -4.49
C LYS A 131 -35.97 -15.47 -3.06
N LYS A 132 -35.47 -14.57 -2.23
CA LYS A 132 -35.37 -14.77 -0.79
C LYS A 132 -36.74 -15.09 -0.17
N THR A 133 -36.93 -16.33 0.30
CA THR A 133 -38.20 -16.82 0.88
C THR A 133 -38.22 -16.91 2.42
N ALA A 134 -37.07 -16.74 3.09
CA ALA A 134 -36.93 -16.82 4.56
C ALA A 134 -36.16 -15.62 5.14
N THR A 135 -36.32 -15.34 6.44
CA THR A 135 -35.62 -14.26 7.16
C THR A 135 -35.01 -14.73 8.49
N PRO A 136 -33.66 -14.77 8.62
CA PRO A 136 -32.68 -14.65 7.55
C PRO A 136 -32.68 -15.93 6.68
N PRO A 137 -32.51 -15.83 5.35
CA PRO A 137 -32.33 -17.00 4.51
C PRO A 137 -31.03 -17.69 4.90
N ALA A 138 -31.05 -19.02 5.00
CA ALA A 138 -29.83 -19.79 5.26
C ALA A 138 -28.87 -19.62 4.06
N PRO A 139 -27.63 -19.16 4.27
CA PRO A 139 -26.65 -19.08 3.19
C PRO A 139 -26.30 -20.49 2.69
N VAL A 140 -26.03 -20.63 1.39
CA VAL A 140 -25.49 -21.87 0.84
C VAL A 140 -23.97 -21.79 0.83
N ALA A 141 -23.32 -22.39 1.81
CA ALA A 141 -21.90 -22.23 2.08
C ALA A 141 -20.99 -23.19 1.28
N PHE A 142 -19.79 -22.72 0.97
CA PHE A 142 -18.64 -23.49 0.50
C PHE A 142 -17.68 -23.74 1.67
N ASP A 143 -18.13 -24.47 2.70
CA ASP A 143 -17.48 -24.64 4.00
C ASP A 143 -16.78 -25.99 4.19
N ASN A 144 -16.71 -26.80 3.13
CA ASN A 144 -16.07 -28.12 3.12
C ASN A 144 -14.78 -28.15 2.28
N GLY A 145 -14.13 -27.00 2.07
CA GLY A 145 -12.83 -26.94 1.42
C GLY A 145 -11.76 -27.68 2.23
N ARG A 146 -10.77 -28.24 1.53
CA ARG A 146 -9.70 -29.04 2.12
C ARG A 146 -8.40 -28.83 1.37
N VAL A 147 -7.28 -28.83 2.09
CA VAL A 147 -5.92 -28.92 1.54
C VAL A 147 -5.08 -29.87 2.40
N LYS A 148 -4.11 -30.55 1.79
CA LYS A 148 -3.14 -31.38 2.47
C LYS A 148 -1.73 -30.99 2.02
N PHE A 149 -0.92 -30.60 3.00
CA PHE A 149 0.50 -30.32 2.83
C PHE A 149 1.33 -31.46 3.41
N THR A 150 2.53 -31.67 2.87
CA THR A 150 3.53 -32.58 3.43
C THR A 150 4.87 -31.86 3.48
N LEU A 151 5.39 -31.65 4.69
CA LEU A 151 6.69 -31.02 4.93
C LEU A 151 7.53 -31.96 5.80
N ASP A 152 8.76 -32.25 5.39
CA ASP A 152 9.66 -33.19 6.08
C ASP A 152 9.01 -34.55 6.40
N ASN A 153 8.25 -35.08 5.45
CA ASN A 153 7.45 -36.32 5.56
C ASN A 153 6.33 -36.27 6.61
N VAL A 154 6.03 -35.12 7.19
CA VAL A 154 4.89 -34.91 8.10
C VAL A 154 3.70 -34.38 7.31
N PRO A 155 2.58 -35.13 7.20
CA PRO A 155 1.39 -34.63 6.54
C PRO A 155 0.54 -33.76 7.48
N LYS A 156 0.09 -32.61 6.98
CA LYS A 156 -0.97 -31.81 7.61
C LYS A 156 -2.16 -31.70 6.68
N VAL A 157 -3.32 -32.09 7.16
CA VAL A 157 -4.61 -31.80 6.53
C VAL A 157 -5.23 -30.57 7.22
N ILE A 158 -5.71 -29.64 6.42
CA ILE A 158 -6.52 -28.50 6.86
C ILE A 158 -7.88 -28.69 6.17
N ASP A 159 -8.90 -28.97 6.99
CA ASP A 159 -10.28 -29.19 6.54
C ASP A 159 -11.17 -28.00 6.91
N LYS A 160 -12.40 -27.99 6.39
CA LYS A 160 -13.43 -26.96 6.64
C LYS A 160 -13.00 -25.55 6.23
N ILE A 161 -12.23 -25.45 5.15
CA ILE A 161 -11.83 -24.18 4.57
C ILE A 161 -13.07 -23.56 3.91
N TYR A 162 -13.45 -22.37 4.37
CA TYR A 162 -14.60 -21.63 3.90
C TYR A 162 -14.21 -20.73 2.73
N LEU A 163 -14.66 -21.02 1.51
CA LEU A 163 -14.39 -20.18 0.32
C LEU A 163 -15.45 -19.11 0.06
N GLY A 164 -16.61 -19.18 0.73
CA GLY A 164 -17.70 -18.23 0.52
C GLY A 164 -19.08 -18.81 0.74
N GLU A 165 -20.09 -18.05 0.32
CA GLU A 165 -21.49 -18.47 0.34
C GLU A 165 -22.33 -17.80 -0.75
N LEU A 166 -23.44 -18.44 -1.09
CA LEU A 166 -24.47 -17.91 -1.98
C LEU A 166 -25.68 -17.43 -1.19
N ARG A 167 -26.26 -16.32 -1.64
CA ARG A 167 -27.58 -15.82 -1.21
C ARG A 167 -28.35 -15.33 -2.42
N THR A 168 -29.65 -15.14 -2.28
CA THR A 168 -30.46 -14.38 -3.22
C THR A 168 -31.09 -13.17 -2.54
N ASP A 169 -31.26 -12.08 -3.29
CA ASP A 169 -32.02 -10.91 -2.82
C ASP A 169 -33.53 -11.08 -3.07
N GLU A 170 -34.31 -10.07 -2.70
CA GLU A 170 -35.76 -10.05 -2.84
C GLU A 170 -36.22 -10.13 -4.31
N ASP A 171 -35.34 -9.81 -5.27
CA ASP A 171 -35.60 -9.85 -6.71
C ASP A 171 -35.05 -11.14 -7.38
N GLY A 172 -34.49 -12.07 -6.59
CA GLY A 172 -33.93 -13.33 -7.10
C GLY A 172 -32.56 -13.17 -7.75
N ARG A 173 -31.90 -12.03 -7.55
CA ARG A 173 -30.51 -11.80 -7.99
C ARG A 173 -29.58 -12.58 -7.08
N LEU A 174 -28.54 -13.16 -7.66
CA LEU A 174 -27.53 -13.91 -6.92
C LEU A 174 -26.56 -12.96 -6.24
N LEU A 175 -26.28 -13.20 -4.96
CA LEU A 175 -25.18 -12.61 -4.22
C LEU A 175 -24.14 -13.69 -3.96
N VAL A 176 -22.92 -13.49 -4.47
CA VAL A 176 -21.76 -14.32 -4.12
C VAL A 176 -20.89 -13.55 -3.13
N LEU A 177 -20.75 -14.09 -1.92
CA LEU A 177 -19.84 -13.60 -0.91
C LEU A 177 -18.61 -14.50 -0.85
N GLY A 178 -17.42 -13.91 -0.76
CA GLY A 178 -16.17 -14.64 -0.66
C GLY A 178 -15.85 -15.17 0.74
N GLY A 179 -14.62 -15.67 0.88
CA GLY A 179 -14.02 -16.11 2.14
C GLY A 179 -13.96 -15.03 3.22
N ARG A 180 -13.41 -15.42 4.37
CA ARG A 180 -13.31 -14.60 5.59
C ARG A 180 -11.97 -13.89 5.74
N GLY A 181 -11.06 -14.04 4.78
CA GLY A 181 -9.71 -13.48 4.78
C GLY A 181 -8.74 -14.26 5.67
N VAL A 182 -8.98 -15.57 5.82
CA VAL A 182 -8.19 -16.48 6.62
C VAL A 182 -7.13 -17.18 5.76
N SER A 183 -5.88 -17.12 6.22
CA SER A 183 -4.75 -17.86 5.64
C SER A 183 -4.23 -18.87 6.64
N GLN A 184 -3.86 -20.05 6.16
CA GLN A 184 -3.48 -21.20 6.99
C GLN A 184 -2.30 -21.94 6.35
N HIS A 185 -1.56 -22.71 7.15
CA HIS A 185 -0.34 -23.39 6.68
C HIS A 185 -0.05 -24.67 7.44
N HIS A 186 0.90 -25.44 6.94
CA HIS A 186 1.52 -26.54 7.69
C HIS A 186 2.25 -25.98 8.93
N PRO A 187 2.14 -26.57 10.14
CA PRO A 187 2.76 -26.03 11.36
C PRO A 187 4.28 -25.79 11.28
N GLY A 188 5.00 -26.59 10.50
CA GLY A 188 6.43 -26.41 10.24
C GLY A 188 6.77 -25.43 9.10
N ALA A 189 5.77 -24.83 8.44
CA ALA A 189 5.99 -23.89 7.36
C ALA A 189 6.17 -22.47 7.92
N GLU A 190 7.14 -21.75 7.38
CA GLU A 190 7.39 -20.34 7.66
C GLU A 190 6.90 -19.46 6.51
N LEU A 191 6.67 -18.18 6.79
CA LEU A 191 6.30 -17.19 5.78
C LEU A 191 7.59 -16.48 5.31
N THR A 192 8.24 -17.03 4.29
CA THR A 192 9.58 -16.60 3.86
C THR A 192 9.59 -15.86 2.52
N ASP A 193 8.51 -15.94 1.74
CA ASP A 193 8.44 -15.36 0.39
C ASP A 193 7.14 -14.55 0.19
N THR A 194 7.25 -13.46 -0.57
CA THR A 194 6.14 -12.53 -0.83
C THR A 194 5.03 -13.17 -1.67
N PHE A 195 5.38 -14.00 -2.66
CA PHE A 195 4.45 -14.51 -3.66
C PHE A 195 4.25 -16.03 -3.58
N ASN A 196 5.27 -16.76 -3.15
CA ASN A 196 5.41 -18.20 -3.32
C ASN A 196 5.70 -18.91 -1.99
N SER A 197 5.01 -18.57 -0.90
CA SER A 197 5.24 -19.26 0.38
C SER A 197 4.75 -20.72 0.30
N PRO A 198 5.65 -21.72 0.39
CA PRO A 198 5.27 -23.13 0.28
C PRO A 198 4.49 -23.58 1.51
N ASN A 199 3.62 -24.56 1.33
CA ASN A 199 2.76 -25.13 2.37
C ASN A 199 1.81 -24.13 3.07
N TRP A 200 1.52 -23.01 2.40
CA TRP A 200 0.48 -22.04 2.76
C TRP A 200 -0.74 -22.13 1.84
N CYS A 201 -1.90 -21.75 2.36
CA CYS A 201 -3.14 -21.53 1.62
C CYS A 201 -3.88 -20.31 2.18
N ASP A 202 -4.82 -19.80 1.39
CA ASP A 202 -5.75 -18.74 1.78
C ASP A 202 -7.17 -19.05 1.26
N ASP A 203 -8.12 -18.18 1.58
CA ASP A 203 -9.55 -18.36 1.27
C ASP A 203 -10.09 -17.42 0.18
N VAL A 204 -9.21 -16.81 -0.61
CA VAL A 204 -9.62 -16.24 -1.90
C VAL A 204 -9.91 -17.38 -2.88
N SER A 205 -10.65 -17.10 -3.95
CA SER A 205 -11.05 -18.10 -4.93
C SER A 205 -11.58 -17.44 -6.19
N ASP A 206 -11.81 -18.23 -7.22
CA ASP A 206 -12.59 -17.79 -8.38
C ASP A 206 -13.31 -18.98 -9.02
N GLY A 207 -14.30 -18.69 -9.86
CA GLY A 207 -14.94 -19.71 -10.67
C GLY A 207 -16.20 -19.27 -11.40
N PRO A 208 -16.81 -20.20 -12.15
CA PRO A 208 -17.96 -19.91 -13.01
C PRO A 208 -19.23 -19.67 -12.20
N VAL A 209 -20.06 -18.76 -12.73
CA VAL A 209 -21.45 -18.52 -12.32
C VAL A 209 -22.34 -18.90 -13.49
N LYS A 210 -23.23 -19.86 -13.28
CA LYS A 210 -24.18 -20.35 -14.29
C LYS A 210 -25.61 -20.13 -13.80
N ALA A 211 -26.53 -20.09 -14.75
CA ALA A 211 -27.95 -19.99 -14.46
C ALA A 211 -28.79 -20.76 -15.49
N GLU A 212 -29.79 -21.47 -14.99
CA GLU A 212 -30.92 -21.94 -15.78
C GLU A 212 -32.13 -21.04 -15.48
N VAL A 213 -32.74 -20.51 -16.53
CA VAL A 213 -33.84 -19.54 -16.43
C VAL A 213 -35.10 -20.12 -17.07
N ALA A 214 -36.17 -20.19 -16.29
CA ALA A 214 -37.50 -20.51 -16.77
C ALA A 214 -38.34 -19.24 -16.86
N ILE A 215 -38.96 -19.02 -18.03
CA ILE A 215 -39.83 -17.88 -18.32
C ILE A 215 -41.21 -18.43 -18.71
N THR A 216 -42.25 -18.05 -17.97
CA THR A 216 -43.63 -18.51 -18.19
C THR A 216 -44.52 -17.36 -18.69
N VAL A 217 -44.88 -17.38 -19.97
CA VAL A 217 -45.74 -16.37 -20.60
C VAL A 217 -46.96 -17.04 -21.21
N GLY A 218 -48.16 -16.55 -20.92
CA GLY A 218 -49.41 -17.10 -21.48
C GLY A 218 -49.67 -18.58 -21.10
N GLY A 219 -49.10 -19.05 -19.98
CA GLY A 219 -49.19 -20.44 -19.54
C GLY A 219 -48.16 -21.40 -20.15
N ALA A 220 -47.32 -20.94 -21.10
CA ALA A 220 -46.24 -21.73 -21.68
C ALA A 220 -44.90 -21.40 -21.01
N GLU A 221 -44.18 -22.43 -20.55
CA GLU A 221 -42.84 -22.31 -19.97
C GLU A 221 -41.76 -22.48 -21.05
N ARG A 222 -40.78 -21.58 -21.06
CA ARG A 222 -39.58 -21.63 -21.90
C ARG A 222 -38.35 -21.65 -21.01
N LYS A 223 -37.41 -22.56 -21.28
CA LYS A 223 -36.17 -22.72 -20.51
C LYS A 223 -34.97 -22.23 -21.32
N PHE A 224 -34.08 -21.52 -20.65
CA PHE A 224 -32.85 -20.97 -21.21
C PHE A 224 -31.67 -21.29 -20.30
N THR A 225 -30.63 -21.89 -20.87
CA THR A 225 -29.30 -21.89 -20.26
C THR A 225 -28.66 -20.53 -20.53
N ALA A 226 -28.38 -19.77 -19.48
CA ALA A 226 -27.75 -18.47 -19.63
C ALA A 226 -26.27 -18.60 -20.03
N GLU A 227 -25.76 -17.70 -20.87
CA GLU A 227 -24.32 -17.60 -21.11
C GLU A 227 -23.62 -17.27 -19.78
N PRO A 228 -22.63 -18.08 -19.35
CA PRO A 228 -22.10 -18.03 -18.00
C PRO A 228 -21.22 -16.80 -17.74
N ALA A 229 -21.21 -16.37 -16.48
CA ALA A 229 -20.30 -15.37 -15.95
C ALA A 229 -19.20 -16.02 -15.09
N TRP A 230 -18.36 -15.20 -14.48
CA TRP A 230 -17.32 -15.61 -13.54
C TRP A 230 -17.35 -14.72 -12.29
N VAL A 231 -16.94 -15.26 -11.16
CA VAL A 231 -16.69 -14.48 -9.93
C VAL A 231 -15.22 -14.59 -9.55
N ILE A 232 -14.63 -13.47 -9.15
CA ILE A 232 -13.29 -13.40 -8.56
C ILE A 232 -13.46 -12.91 -7.13
N VAL A 233 -13.01 -13.72 -6.17
CA VAL A 233 -12.88 -13.34 -4.75
C VAL A 233 -11.45 -12.85 -4.52
N THR A 234 -11.30 -11.65 -3.98
CA THR A 234 -10.01 -10.95 -3.89
C THR A 234 -9.85 -10.25 -2.52
N PRO A 235 -8.65 -9.74 -2.15
CA PRO A 235 -8.48 -8.95 -0.93
C PRO A 235 -9.42 -7.74 -0.80
N PRO A 236 -9.60 -7.20 0.42
CA PRO A 236 -10.36 -5.96 0.62
C PRO A 236 -9.75 -4.77 -0.13
N LYS A 237 -10.59 -3.79 -0.45
CA LYS A 237 -10.17 -2.48 -0.95
C LYS A 237 -10.33 -1.45 0.17
N PHE A 238 -9.25 -1.06 0.83
CA PHE A 238 -9.30 -0.20 2.02
C PHE A 238 -9.55 1.29 1.72
N ALA A 239 -9.39 1.73 0.47
CA ALA A 239 -9.85 3.05 0.01
C ALA A 239 -10.85 2.88 -1.15
N PRO A 240 -12.12 2.52 -0.86
CA PRO A 240 -13.10 2.18 -1.90
C PRO A 240 -13.37 3.33 -2.88
N GLU A 241 -13.23 4.58 -2.42
CA GLU A 241 -13.39 5.80 -3.20
C GLU A 241 -12.18 6.15 -4.09
N ALA A 242 -11.00 5.61 -3.76
CA ALA A 242 -9.78 5.84 -4.53
C ALA A 242 -9.79 4.97 -5.81
N GLU A 243 -9.37 5.55 -6.92
CA GLU A 243 -9.39 4.88 -8.24
C GLU A 243 -7.97 4.66 -8.77
N SER A 244 -7.68 3.44 -9.22
CA SER A 244 -6.43 3.16 -9.92
C SER A 244 -6.39 3.92 -11.25
N PRO A 245 -5.29 4.62 -11.59
CA PRO A 245 -5.20 5.35 -12.86
C PRO A 245 -5.38 4.49 -14.11
N THR A 246 -4.87 3.26 -14.04
CA THR A 246 -5.21 2.19 -14.99
C THR A 246 -6.04 1.18 -14.22
N SER A 247 -7.36 1.16 -14.49
CA SER A 247 -8.26 0.15 -13.91
C SER A 247 -8.16 -1.17 -14.67
N LEU A 248 -8.63 -2.27 -14.06
CA LEU A 248 -8.64 -3.58 -14.73
C LEU A 248 -9.46 -3.54 -16.04
N TRP A 249 -10.54 -2.76 -16.07
CA TRP A 249 -11.29 -2.48 -17.30
C TRP A 249 -10.38 -1.91 -18.40
N ASP A 250 -9.61 -0.87 -18.10
CA ASP A 250 -8.75 -0.20 -19.08
C ASP A 250 -7.69 -1.14 -19.64
N GLN A 251 -7.08 -1.95 -18.76
CA GLN A 251 -6.05 -2.91 -19.14
C GLN A 251 -6.60 -4.04 -20.01
N ILE A 252 -7.78 -4.58 -19.69
CA ILE A 252 -8.44 -5.61 -20.49
C ILE A 252 -8.85 -5.07 -21.86
N MET A 253 -9.45 -3.88 -21.92
CA MET A 253 -9.81 -3.24 -23.20
C MET A 253 -8.59 -3.03 -24.10
N HIS A 254 -7.46 -2.59 -23.51
CA HIS A 254 -6.21 -2.48 -24.23
C HIS A 254 -5.68 -3.83 -24.72
N ALA A 255 -5.63 -4.84 -23.84
CA ALA A 255 -5.14 -6.18 -24.17
C ALA A 255 -5.95 -6.82 -25.32
N PHE A 256 -7.26 -6.55 -25.38
CA PHE A 256 -8.16 -7.03 -26.43
C PHE A 256 -8.08 -6.25 -27.74
N GLY A 257 -7.31 -5.16 -27.79
CA GLY A 257 -7.18 -4.32 -28.98
C GLY A 257 -8.42 -3.45 -29.25
N VAL A 258 -9.24 -3.17 -28.23
CA VAL A 258 -10.39 -2.27 -28.37
C VAL A 258 -9.87 -0.86 -28.67
N LYS A 259 -10.28 -0.31 -29.83
CA LYS A 259 -9.85 1.03 -30.26
C LYS A 259 -10.48 2.12 -29.38
N ALA A 260 -9.79 3.25 -29.25
CA ALA A 260 -10.37 4.44 -28.65
C ALA A 260 -11.58 4.93 -29.48
N PRO A 261 -12.71 5.34 -28.87
CA PRO A 261 -13.87 5.85 -29.58
C PRO A 261 -13.52 7.02 -30.50
N ALA A 262 -14.21 7.17 -31.64
CA ALA A 262 -13.97 8.27 -32.58
C ALA A 262 -14.07 9.63 -31.90
N ARG A 263 -15.14 9.82 -31.11
CA ARG A 263 -15.34 10.92 -30.17
C ARG A 263 -15.57 10.32 -28.77
N PRO A 264 -14.56 10.31 -27.88
CA PRO A 264 -14.73 9.80 -26.53
C PRO A 264 -15.75 10.64 -25.75
N SER A 265 -16.48 10.01 -24.82
CA SER A 265 -17.38 10.72 -23.91
C SER A 265 -16.56 11.36 -22.78
N TYR A 266 -16.92 12.59 -22.38
CA TYR A 266 -16.26 13.23 -21.25
C TYR A 266 -16.53 12.46 -19.95
N VAL A 267 -17.78 12.07 -19.70
CA VAL A 267 -18.19 11.37 -18.48
C VAL A 267 -17.67 9.93 -18.43
N HIS A 268 -17.75 9.22 -19.55
CA HIS A 268 -17.40 7.81 -19.60
C HIS A 268 -15.92 7.56 -19.89
N ASP A 269 -15.25 8.31 -20.75
CA ASP A 269 -13.89 7.95 -21.18
C ASP A 269 -12.80 8.85 -20.56
N ILE A 270 -13.11 10.14 -20.31
CA ILE A 270 -12.10 11.14 -19.93
C ILE A 270 -12.12 11.42 -18.42
N PHE A 271 -13.31 11.59 -17.84
CA PHE A 271 -13.49 11.90 -16.43
C PHE A 271 -12.78 10.89 -15.50
N PRO A 272 -12.89 9.56 -15.70
CA PRO A 272 -12.20 8.61 -14.82
C PRO A 272 -10.66 8.75 -14.85
N ILE A 273 -10.08 9.04 -16.02
CA ILE A 273 -8.63 9.26 -16.16
C ILE A 273 -8.21 10.53 -15.41
N LEU A 274 -9.02 11.59 -15.46
CA LEU A 274 -8.76 12.84 -14.75
C LEU A 274 -9.12 12.79 -13.25
N GLN A 275 -10.03 11.92 -12.84
CA GLN A 275 -10.48 11.81 -11.46
C GLN A 275 -9.53 10.94 -10.63
N SER A 276 -9.02 9.84 -11.18
CA SER A 276 -8.11 8.92 -10.48
C SER A 276 -6.93 9.62 -9.77
N PRO A 277 -6.11 10.49 -10.40
CA PRO A 277 -5.01 11.18 -9.70
C PRO A 277 -5.51 12.11 -8.58
N ARG A 278 -6.70 12.72 -8.71
CA ARG A 278 -7.27 13.57 -7.64
C ARG A 278 -7.64 12.79 -6.39
N THR A 279 -7.92 11.49 -6.53
CA THR A 279 -8.24 10.61 -5.40
C THR A 279 -7.01 10.02 -4.72
N MET A 280 -5.88 9.91 -5.43
CA MET A 280 -4.64 9.34 -4.88
C MET A 280 -4.10 10.09 -3.67
N LYS A 281 -4.39 11.40 -3.53
CA LYS A 281 -4.05 12.15 -2.31
C LYS A 281 -4.64 11.53 -1.05
N GLY A 282 -5.75 10.79 -1.12
CA GLY A 282 -6.30 10.13 0.06
C GLY A 282 -5.40 9.02 0.62
N VAL A 283 -4.55 8.46 -0.24
CA VAL A 283 -3.84 7.19 -0.02
C VAL A 283 -2.33 7.26 -0.27
N SER A 284 -1.82 8.42 -0.67
CA SER A 284 -0.39 8.68 -0.86
C SER A 284 -0.07 10.16 -0.67
N ALA A 285 0.90 10.47 0.19
CA ALA A 285 1.34 11.84 0.47
C ALA A 285 1.98 12.48 -0.76
N ALA A 286 2.73 11.70 -1.55
CA ALA A 286 3.39 12.14 -2.78
C ALA A 286 2.41 12.63 -3.87
N SER A 287 1.12 12.32 -3.75
CA SER A 287 0.08 12.82 -4.66
C SER A 287 -0.61 14.10 -4.17
N SER A 288 -0.31 14.56 -2.96
CA SER A 288 -0.92 15.75 -2.37
C SER A 288 -0.41 17.04 -3.02
N GLY A 289 -1.28 18.03 -3.22
CA GLY A 289 -0.91 19.34 -3.81
C GLY A 289 -0.66 19.37 -5.32
N HIS A 290 -0.57 18.23 -6.00
CA HIS A 290 -0.20 18.18 -7.43
C HIS A 290 -1.38 18.18 -8.42
N HIS A 291 -2.64 18.00 -7.97
CA HIS A 291 -3.79 17.67 -8.83
C HIS A 291 -5.05 18.52 -8.54
N GLY A 292 -5.03 19.79 -8.97
CA GLY A 292 -6.02 20.82 -8.57
C GLY A 292 -6.92 21.39 -9.67
N TRP A 293 -7.57 20.59 -10.51
CA TRP A 293 -8.55 21.08 -11.50
C TRP A 293 -10.02 20.85 -11.09
N ARG A 294 -10.92 21.61 -11.73
CA ARG A 294 -12.39 21.47 -11.64
C ARG A 294 -12.92 20.73 -12.85
N HIS A 295 -13.96 19.91 -12.66
CA HIS A 295 -14.68 19.33 -13.80
C HIS A 295 -15.81 20.26 -14.25
N PRO A 296 -16.21 20.19 -15.53
CA PRO A 296 -15.51 19.50 -16.60
C PRO A 296 -14.32 20.34 -17.09
N VAL A 297 -13.20 19.68 -17.39
CA VAL A 297 -12.00 20.30 -17.97
C VAL A 297 -12.19 20.44 -19.48
N ILE A 298 -12.90 21.50 -19.87
CA ILE A 298 -13.27 21.78 -21.27
C ILE A 298 -12.51 22.96 -21.88
N ASP A 299 -11.87 23.83 -21.11
CA ASP A 299 -11.08 24.94 -21.66
C ASP A 299 -9.82 24.43 -22.36
N GLU A 300 -9.58 24.82 -23.61
CA GLU A 300 -8.47 24.31 -24.44
C GLU A 300 -7.11 24.51 -23.78
N ALA A 301 -6.84 25.69 -23.24
CA ALA A 301 -5.56 25.99 -22.61
C ALA A 301 -5.33 25.06 -21.41
N THR A 302 -6.38 24.80 -20.63
CA THR A 302 -6.34 23.85 -19.50
C THR A 302 -6.14 22.42 -19.98
N ARG A 303 -6.84 21.97 -21.02
CA ARG A 303 -6.66 20.62 -21.59
C ARG A 303 -5.22 20.40 -22.04
N ARG A 304 -4.63 21.36 -22.76
CA ARG A 304 -3.23 21.29 -23.21
C ARG A 304 -2.24 21.27 -22.05
N ARG A 305 -2.45 22.08 -21.00
CA ARG A 305 -1.59 22.10 -19.79
C ARG A 305 -1.63 20.79 -19.00
N VAL A 306 -2.80 20.17 -18.87
CA VAL A 306 -2.96 18.89 -18.18
C VAL A 306 -2.37 17.77 -19.03
N PHE A 307 -2.69 17.70 -20.33
CA PHE A 307 -2.15 16.67 -21.22
C PHE A 307 -0.62 16.67 -21.27
N LYS A 308 0.04 17.84 -21.20
CA LYS A 308 1.52 17.94 -21.18
C LYS A 308 2.15 17.15 -20.02
N ARG A 309 1.40 16.89 -18.95
CA ARG A 309 1.86 16.11 -17.79
C ARG A 309 1.53 14.63 -17.92
N ILE A 310 0.65 14.21 -18.83
CA ILE A 310 0.30 12.80 -18.99
C ILE A 310 1.45 12.07 -19.71
N GLY A 311 1.93 10.98 -19.12
CA GLY A 311 3.02 10.19 -19.69
C GLY A 311 2.63 9.54 -21.02
N ASP A 312 3.54 9.59 -22.00
CA ASP A 312 3.36 8.92 -23.29
C ASP A 312 3.77 7.44 -23.19
N PRO A 313 2.84 6.48 -23.31
CA PRO A 313 3.14 5.06 -23.21
C PRO A 313 4.06 4.56 -24.34
N SER A 314 4.15 5.25 -25.48
CA SER A 314 5.05 4.84 -26.58
C SER A 314 6.50 5.29 -26.36
N LYS A 315 6.74 6.16 -25.37
CA LYS A 315 8.07 6.66 -25.00
C LYS A 315 8.55 6.02 -23.69
N ASN A 316 8.27 4.72 -23.51
CA ASN A 316 8.73 3.93 -22.35
C ASN A 316 8.32 4.47 -20.97
N GLY A 317 7.13 5.09 -20.84
CA GLY A 317 6.73 5.68 -19.56
C GLY A 317 7.63 6.82 -19.07
N THR A 318 8.62 7.22 -19.87
CA THR A 318 9.62 8.26 -19.61
C THR A 318 9.61 9.22 -20.82
N GLY A 319 8.72 10.19 -20.79
CA GLY A 319 8.37 10.99 -21.97
C GLY A 319 8.23 12.50 -21.77
N GLY A 320 8.73 13.07 -20.68
CA GLY A 320 8.68 14.51 -20.43
C GLY A 320 9.43 14.90 -19.16
N THR A 321 10.09 16.06 -19.19
CA THR A 321 10.79 16.72 -18.07
C THR A 321 10.10 16.46 -16.72
N ASP A 322 10.81 15.92 -15.71
CA ASP A 322 10.59 15.83 -14.25
C ASP A 322 9.16 15.87 -13.64
N SER A 323 8.09 15.71 -14.41
CA SER A 323 6.70 16.03 -14.02
C SER A 323 5.66 15.23 -14.82
N LEU A 324 5.79 13.89 -14.79
CA LEU A 324 4.86 12.96 -15.43
C LEU A 324 3.74 12.50 -14.48
N MET A 325 2.54 12.28 -15.03
CA MET A 325 1.34 11.84 -14.35
C MET A 325 0.69 10.64 -15.07
N PRO A 326 0.11 9.69 -14.30
CA PRO A 326 0.38 9.47 -12.87
C PRO A 326 1.82 8.95 -12.67
N LYS A 327 2.53 9.48 -11.67
CA LYS A 327 3.83 8.93 -11.24
C LYS A 327 3.57 7.76 -10.29
N LEU A 328 3.34 6.58 -10.85
CA LEU A 328 3.47 5.33 -10.13
C LEU A 328 4.94 4.88 -10.29
N THR A 329 5.56 4.32 -9.25
CA THR A 329 6.98 3.94 -9.26
C THR A 329 7.26 2.81 -10.26
N GLU A 330 8.51 2.76 -10.77
CA GLU A 330 8.99 1.75 -11.74
C GLU A 330 8.19 1.68 -13.06
N LEU A 331 7.90 2.84 -13.68
CA LEU A 331 7.36 2.90 -15.04
C LEU A 331 8.37 2.30 -16.05
N ALA A 332 8.27 1.00 -16.28
CA ALA A 332 8.92 0.31 -17.38
C ALA A 332 8.01 0.29 -18.62
N LYS A 333 8.58 -0.03 -19.79
CA LYS A 333 7.84 -0.24 -21.05
C LYS A 333 6.65 -1.22 -20.91
N GLU A 334 6.75 -2.14 -19.95
CA GLU A 334 5.77 -3.18 -19.66
C GLU A 334 4.60 -2.69 -18.79
N TYR A 335 4.74 -1.56 -18.08
CA TYR A 335 3.74 -1.00 -17.16
C TYR A 335 3.66 0.53 -17.29
N PRO A 336 3.11 1.06 -18.40
CA PRO A 336 3.04 2.50 -18.61
C PRO A 336 2.05 3.19 -17.67
N SER A 337 2.23 4.50 -17.49
CA SER A 337 1.39 5.36 -16.65
C SER A 337 -0.11 5.29 -16.98
N LEU A 338 -0.44 5.18 -18.27
CA LEU A 338 -1.75 4.87 -18.85
C LEU A 338 -1.56 3.85 -19.97
N THR A 339 -2.60 3.09 -20.30
CA THR A 339 -2.58 2.24 -21.50
C THR A 339 -2.50 3.08 -22.78
N PRO A 340 -1.96 2.54 -23.90
CA PRO A 340 -2.03 3.18 -25.21
C PRO A 340 -3.45 3.60 -25.61
N ARG A 341 -4.48 2.82 -25.25
CA ARG A 341 -5.89 3.16 -25.49
C ARG A 341 -6.31 4.42 -24.72
N GLN A 342 -6.02 4.49 -23.43
CA GLN A 342 -6.32 5.67 -22.59
C GLN A 342 -5.57 6.91 -23.10
N TYR A 343 -4.30 6.77 -23.49
CA TYR A 343 -3.53 7.89 -24.02
C TYR A 343 -4.11 8.44 -25.33
N GLU A 344 -4.59 7.58 -26.24
CA GLU A 344 -5.29 8.02 -27.45
C GLU A 344 -6.61 8.74 -27.15
N ILE A 345 -7.36 8.31 -26.13
CA ILE A 345 -8.53 9.05 -25.62
C ILE A 345 -8.12 10.45 -25.17
N MET A 346 -7.05 10.55 -24.38
CA MET A 346 -6.56 11.83 -23.87
C MET A 346 -6.00 12.74 -24.98
N LYS A 347 -5.43 12.20 -26.06
CA LYS A 347 -5.05 12.99 -27.25
C LYS A 347 -6.26 13.62 -27.92
N LYS A 348 -7.34 12.84 -28.10
CA LYS A 348 -8.58 13.36 -28.68
C LYS A 348 -9.22 14.43 -27.80
N TRP A 349 -9.23 14.22 -26.49
CA TRP A 349 -9.67 15.23 -25.53
C TRP A 349 -8.84 16.52 -25.62
N ARG A 350 -7.50 16.41 -25.66
CA ARG A 350 -6.60 17.56 -25.83
C ARG A 350 -7.00 18.41 -27.03
N GLU A 351 -7.20 17.78 -28.19
CA GLU A 351 -7.57 18.46 -29.44
C GLU A 351 -9.04 18.90 -29.53
N GLY A 352 -9.87 18.61 -28.51
CA GLY A 352 -11.29 18.98 -28.52
C GLY A 352 -12.19 18.00 -29.30
N THR A 353 -11.67 16.85 -29.72
CA THR A 353 -12.41 15.80 -30.44
C THR A 353 -13.07 14.84 -29.46
N PHE A 354 -14.01 15.33 -28.65
CA PHE A 354 -14.74 14.54 -27.67
C PHE A 354 -16.20 15.00 -27.56
N GLU A 355 -17.06 14.20 -26.96
CA GLU A 355 -18.42 14.57 -26.60
C GLU A 355 -18.43 15.17 -25.20
N ASN A 356 -18.88 16.42 -25.07
CA ASN A 356 -19.08 17.05 -23.76
C ASN A 356 -20.47 16.71 -23.24
N ASP A 357 -20.61 15.48 -22.74
CA ASP A 357 -21.83 14.95 -22.11
C ASP A 357 -21.94 15.29 -20.61
N TRP A 358 -21.13 16.25 -20.14
CA TRP A 358 -21.23 16.79 -18.78
C TRP A 358 -22.49 17.65 -18.62
N LYS A 359 -23.26 17.41 -17.56
CA LYS A 359 -24.45 18.20 -17.25
C LYS A 359 -24.13 19.31 -16.26
N ALA A 360 -24.62 20.52 -16.54
CA ALA A 360 -24.36 21.70 -15.71
C ALA A 360 -24.85 21.53 -14.27
N GLU A 361 -25.97 20.81 -14.07
CA GLU A 361 -26.50 20.55 -12.72
C GLU A 361 -25.58 19.71 -11.81
N TRP A 362 -24.57 19.02 -12.36
CA TRP A 362 -23.60 18.27 -11.55
C TRP A 362 -22.53 19.17 -10.92
N GLY A 363 -22.48 20.45 -11.29
CA GLY A 363 -21.46 21.38 -10.81
C GLY A 363 -20.05 20.95 -11.23
N ASN A 364 -19.11 21.03 -10.29
CA ASN A 364 -17.68 20.79 -10.54
C ASN A 364 -17.14 19.47 -9.94
N ASP A 365 -18.03 18.67 -9.36
CA ASP A 365 -17.70 17.44 -8.62
C ASP A 365 -18.11 16.19 -9.40
N ARG A 366 -17.91 15.01 -8.80
CA ARG A 366 -18.25 13.73 -9.42
C ARG A 366 -19.74 13.70 -9.81
N PRO A 367 -20.11 13.19 -11.01
CA PRO A 367 -21.50 12.98 -11.38
C PRO A 367 -22.23 12.10 -10.35
N PRO A 368 -23.56 12.25 -10.18
CA PRO A 368 -24.35 11.45 -9.27
C PRO A 368 -24.57 10.04 -9.84
N PHE A 369 -23.51 9.27 -10.02
CA PHE A 369 -23.53 7.96 -10.70
C PHE A 369 -24.54 6.98 -10.08
N ALA A 370 -24.81 7.09 -8.78
CA ALA A 370 -25.85 6.28 -8.13
C ALA A 370 -27.25 6.43 -8.75
N SER A 371 -27.52 7.52 -9.48
CA SER A 371 -28.78 7.76 -10.19
C SER A 371 -28.80 7.26 -11.64
N PHE A 372 -27.66 6.79 -12.16
CA PHE A 372 -27.57 6.33 -13.54
C PHE A 372 -28.24 4.95 -13.66
N PRO A 373 -28.90 4.66 -14.80
CA PRO A 373 -29.55 3.38 -15.00
C PRO A 373 -28.53 2.23 -15.00
N ILE A 374 -28.91 1.11 -14.39
CA ILE A 374 -28.17 -0.14 -14.49
C ILE A 374 -28.36 -0.68 -15.91
N THR A 375 -27.25 -1.05 -16.56
CA THR A 375 -27.23 -1.69 -17.88
C THR A 375 -26.29 -2.89 -17.86
N PRO A 376 -26.46 -3.88 -18.75
CA PRO A 376 -25.56 -5.04 -18.84
C PRO A 376 -24.08 -4.63 -18.97
N ASP A 377 -23.76 -3.78 -19.94
CA ASP A 377 -22.39 -3.29 -20.16
C ASP A 377 -21.91 -2.38 -19.00
N GLY A 378 -22.83 -1.67 -18.36
CA GLY A 378 -22.56 -0.86 -17.17
C GLY A 378 -22.11 -1.71 -16.00
N LEU A 379 -22.76 -2.85 -15.75
CA LEU A 379 -22.39 -3.81 -14.71
C LEU A 379 -21.00 -4.40 -14.97
N ASP A 380 -20.76 -4.83 -16.21
CA ASP A 380 -19.47 -5.40 -16.64
C ASP A 380 -18.32 -4.42 -16.40
N ARG A 381 -18.54 -3.14 -16.76
CA ARG A 381 -17.57 -2.09 -16.53
C ARG A 381 -17.43 -1.72 -15.06
N ALA A 382 -18.51 -1.60 -14.31
CA ALA A 382 -18.49 -1.19 -12.91
C ALA A 382 -17.64 -2.12 -12.05
N ALA A 383 -17.81 -3.43 -12.25
CA ALA A 383 -17.08 -4.45 -11.51
C ALA A 383 -15.56 -4.35 -11.75
N LEU A 384 -15.14 -4.20 -13.01
CA LEU A 384 -13.72 -4.16 -13.38
C LEU A 384 -13.06 -2.79 -13.17
N HIS A 385 -13.82 -1.70 -13.22
CA HIS A 385 -13.28 -0.35 -13.02
C HIS A 385 -12.81 -0.11 -11.59
N ALA A 386 -13.40 -0.82 -10.62
CA ALA A 386 -13.04 -0.73 -9.21
C ALA A 386 -11.73 -1.49 -8.85
N CYS A 387 -11.12 -2.18 -9.81
CA CYS A 387 -9.99 -3.08 -9.64
C CYS A 387 -8.70 -2.51 -10.26
N VAL A 388 -7.56 -3.01 -9.78
CA VAL A 388 -6.24 -2.63 -10.28
C VAL A 388 -6.02 -3.19 -11.68
N GLY A 389 -5.61 -2.33 -12.62
CA GLY A 389 -5.23 -2.74 -13.98
C GLY A 389 -3.72 -2.73 -14.24
N ALA A 390 -2.93 -2.04 -13.43
CA ALA A 390 -1.47 -2.02 -13.53
C ALA A 390 -0.82 -1.58 -12.22
N ALA A 391 0.42 -1.98 -11.93
CA ALA A 391 1.16 -3.06 -12.63
C ALA A 391 0.56 -4.45 -12.30
N PHE A 392 0.95 -5.49 -13.03
CA PHE A 392 0.61 -6.89 -12.69
C PHE A 392 1.86 -7.64 -12.23
N TYR A 393 2.26 -7.38 -10.98
CA TYR A 393 3.38 -8.03 -10.33
C TYR A 393 3.10 -8.47 -8.88
N PRO A 394 2.16 -9.41 -8.63
CA PRO A 394 1.26 -10.05 -9.58
C PRO A 394 -0.01 -9.20 -9.88
N GLY A 395 -0.29 -8.16 -9.07
CA GLY A 395 -1.54 -7.40 -9.04
C GLY A 395 -2.35 -7.71 -7.78
N ILE A 396 -3.62 -7.33 -7.73
CA ILE A 396 -4.49 -7.61 -6.56
C ILE A 396 -5.61 -8.63 -6.88
N GLU A 397 -6.34 -8.45 -7.98
CA GLU A 397 -7.52 -9.27 -8.28
C GLU A 397 -7.24 -10.56 -9.06
N GLY A 398 -6.75 -10.45 -10.30
CA GLY A 398 -6.50 -11.62 -11.18
C GLY A 398 -5.25 -11.49 -12.07
N GLY A 399 -4.55 -10.36 -11.98
CA GLY A 399 -3.22 -10.16 -12.57
C GLY A 399 -3.09 -10.53 -14.05
N ARG A 400 -1.91 -11.08 -14.39
CA ARG A 400 -1.51 -11.41 -15.77
C ARG A 400 -2.45 -12.38 -16.48
N PHE A 401 -3.14 -13.27 -15.76
CA PHE A 401 -4.03 -14.28 -16.34
C PHE A 401 -5.06 -13.68 -17.30
N LEU A 402 -5.58 -12.49 -16.96
CA LEU A 402 -6.64 -11.82 -17.71
C LEU A 402 -6.16 -11.24 -19.06
N ILE A 403 -4.85 -11.04 -19.23
CA ILE A 403 -4.25 -10.38 -20.40
C ILE A 403 -3.30 -11.27 -21.19
N GLU A 404 -3.09 -12.51 -20.78
CA GLU A 404 -2.22 -13.45 -21.47
C GLU A 404 -2.67 -13.69 -22.91
N LYS A 405 -1.69 -13.70 -23.83
CA LYS A 405 -1.91 -13.89 -25.25
C LYS A 405 -1.29 -15.19 -25.75
N LYS A 406 -1.92 -15.76 -26.78
CA LYS A 406 -1.37 -16.83 -27.63
C LYS A 406 -1.61 -16.41 -29.07
N ASP A 407 -0.57 -16.38 -29.88
CA ASP A 407 -0.63 -15.93 -31.28
C ASP A 407 -1.27 -14.53 -31.45
N GLY A 408 -0.93 -13.61 -30.53
CA GLY A 408 -1.44 -12.24 -30.50
C GLY A 408 -2.88 -12.08 -30.00
N LYS A 409 -3.60 -13.17 -29.70
CA LYS A 409 -5.00 -13.16 -29.24
C LYS A 409 -5.13 -13.45 -27.74
N PRO A 410 -6.11 -12.87 -27.03
CA PRO A 410 -6.35 -13.16 -25.62
C PRO A 410 -6.67 -14.65 -25.42
N LYS A 411 -5.75 -15.40 -24.80
CA LYS A 411 -5.78 -16.87 -24.87
C LYS A 411 -6.86 -17.51 -23.98
N ASN A 412 -7.28 -16.81 -22.93
CA ASN A 412 -8.21 -17.33 -21.92
C ASN A 412 -9.67 -16.99 -22.22
N TRP A 413 -9.98 -16.33 -23.34
CA TRP A 413 -11.28 -15.74 -23.61
C TRP A 413 -11.96 -16.37 -24.84
N LYS A 414 -13.23 -16.77 -24.70
CA LYS A 414 -14.10 -17.19 -25.82
C LYS A 414 -14.61 -15.97 -26.57
N THR A 415 -15.15 -15.00 -25.83
CA THR A 415 -15.70 -13.77 -26.38
C THR A 415 -15.13 -12.59 -25.59
N PRO A 416 -13.99 -12.01 -26.00
CA PRO A 416 -13.30 -10.95 -25.26
C PRO A 416 -14.15 -9.68 -25.09
N TYR A 417 -14.28 -8.84 -26.11
CA TYR A 417 -15.16 -7.66 -26.09
C TYR A 417 -16.27 -7.82 -27.13
N PRO A 418 -17.53 -7.43 -26.85
CA PRO A 418 -18.03 -6.75 -25.65
C PRO A 418 -18.51 -7.67 -24.51
N ARG A 419 -18.48 -9.00 -24.67
CA ARG A 419 -19.19 -9.91 -23.75
C ARG A 419 -18.38 -10.49 -22.59
N LEU A 420 -17.05 -10.36 -22.59
CA LEU A 420 -16.16 -10.79 -21.49
C LEU A 420 -16.38 -12.25 -21.04
N ARG A 421 -16.48 -13.21 -21.97
CA ARG A 421 -16.70 -14.64 -21.66
C ARG A 421 -15.39 -15.43 -21.71
N PHE A 422 -15.09 -16.18 -20.66
CA PHE A 422 -13.94 -17.07 -20.61
C PHE A 422 -14.10 -18.27 -21.57
N ALA A 423 -12.97 -18.80 -22.02
CA ALA A 423 -12.91 -20.02 -22.81
C ALA A 423 -13.19 -21.28 -21.97
N ALA A 424 -13.70 -22.34 -22.60
CA ALA A 424 -14.12 -23.56 -21.91
C ALA A 424 -12.98 -24.31 -21.18
N HIS A 425 -11.72 -24.05 -21.55
CA HIS A 425 -10.56 -24.63 -20.87
C HIS A 425 -10.27 -23.96 -19.52
N VAL A 426 -10.75 -22.74 -19.28
CA VAL A 426 -10.60 -22.05 -18.00
C VAL A 426 -11.44 -22.77 -16.94
N LYS A 427 -10.81 -23.16 -15.83
CA LYS A 427 -11.39 -23.91 -14.73
C LYS A 427 -11.48 -23.05 -13.45
N PRO A 428 -12.37 -23.41 -12.50
CA PRO A 428 -12.43 -22.72 -11.21
C PRO A 428 -11.04 -22.63 -10.56
N GLY A 429 -10.69 -21.46 -10.04
CA GLY A 429 -9.41 -21.18 -9.40
C GLY A 429 -8.27 -20.79 -10.33
N ASP A 430 -8.44 -20.85 -11.66
CA ASP A 430 -7.37 -20.53 -12.61
C ASP A 430 -7.01 -19.03 -12.60
N VAL A 431 -7.99 -18.15 -12.39
CA VAL A 431 -7.79 -16.69 -12.48
C VAL A 431 -6.91 -16.20 -11.32
N THR A 432 -7.13 -16.72 -10.12
CA THR A 432 -6.41 -16.32 -8.90
C THR A 432 -5.17 -17.16 -8.61
N ALA A 433 -4.96 -18.27 -9.33
CA ALA A 433 -3.88 -19.23 -9.08
C ALA A 433 -2.49 -18.60 -9.00
N ARG A 434 -2.20 -17.64 -9.90
CA ARG A 434 -0.89 -16.97 -10.01
C ARG A 434 -0.70 -15.81 -9.04
N MET A 435 -1.75 -15.41 -8.31
CA MET A 435 -1.62 -14.40 -7.25
C MET A 435 -0.85 -14.98 -6.06
N ALA A 436 -0.32 -14.12 -5.20
CA ALA A 436 0.49 -14.52 -4.06
C ALA A 436 -0.25 -15.47 -3.10
N VAL A 437 0.50 -16.38 -2.49
CA VAL A 437 0.02 -17.25 -1.41
C VAL A 437 0.90 -17.11 -0.17
N PRO A 438 0.32 -16.71 0.98
CA PRO A 438 -1.01 -16.12 1.13
C PRO A 438 -1.07 -14.68 0.58
N TRP A 439 -2.25 -14.21 0.18
CA TRP A 439 -2.41 -12.85 -0.39
C TRP A 439 -1.91 -11.72 0.53
N GLN A 440 -1.93 -11.92 1.86
CA GLN A 440 -1.48 -10.94 2.84
C GLN A 440 0.02 -10.64 2.75
N ALA A 441 0.85 -11.61 2.29
CA ALA A 441 2.28 -11.40 2.14
C ALA A 441 2.57 -10.37 1.04
N ASP A 442 1.93 -10.55 -0.11
CA ASP A 442 1.91 -9.57 -1.19
C ASP A 442 1.29 -8.25 -0.74
N PHE A 443 0.13 -8.27 -0.07
CA PHE A 443 -0.52 -7.04 0.41
C PHE A 443 0.36 -6.19 1.35
N TYR A 444 1.22 -6.84 2.13
CA TYR A 444 2.26 -6.18 2.92
C TYR A 444 3.37 -5.61 2.02
N ALA A 445 3.97 -6.45 1.17
CA ALA A 445 5.07 -6.08 0.27
C ALA A 445 4.69 -5.04 -0.79
N CYS A 446 3.41 -4.97 -1.18
CA CYS A 446 2.79 -3.98 -2.06
C CYS A 446 2.93 -2.53 -1.58
N GLY A 447 3.46 -2.30 -0.38
CA GLY A 447 3.75 -0.98 0.15
C GLY A 447 4.69 -0.16 -0.72
N PRO A 448 4.99 1.06 -0.25
CA PRO A 448 5.22 2.34 -0.96
C PRO A 448 4.99 2.52 -2.48
N VAL A 449 4.73 1.50 -3.28
CA VAL A 449 5.23 1.45 -4.66
C VAL A 449 4.15 1.08 -5.69
N TRP A 450 3.20 0.19 -5.36
CA TRP A 450 2.41 -0.47 -6.42
C TRP A 450 0.93 -0.04 -6.50
N TRP A 451 0.13 -0.25 -5.45
CA TRP A 451 -1.34 -0.15 -5.55
C TRP A 451 -2.01 0.61 -4.39
N PRO A 452 -1.82 1.94 -4.30
CA PRO A 452 -2.31 2.75 -3.19
C PRO A 452 -3.86 2.75 -3.04
N ALA A 453 -4.61 2.43 -4.10
CA ALA A 453 -6.07 2.40 -4.04
C ALA A 453 -6.65 1.24 -3.19
N PRO A 454 -6.32 -0.05 -3.46
CA PRO A 454 -6.74 -1.13 -2.57
C PRO A 454 -5.95 -1.19 -1.25
N ARG A 455 -4.68 -0.79 -1.29
CA ARG A 455 -3.73 -0.85 -0.17
C ARG A 455 -3.11 0.54 0.01
N PRO A 456 -3.65 1.42 0.87
CA PRO A 456 -3.09 2.75 1.06
C PRO A 456 -1.61 2.71 1.46
N ASN A 457 -0.82 3.67 0.96
CA ASN A 457 0.59 3.82 1.35
C ASN A 457 0.63 4.65 2.64
N GLU A 458 0.16 5.89 2.51
CA GLU A 458 0.07 6.84 3.62
C GLU A 458 -1.34 7.41 3.70
N VAL A 459 -1.79 7.70 4.91
CA VAL A 459 -3.15 8.16 5.21
C VAL A 459 -3.13 9.26 6.25
N VAL A 460 -4.17 10.08 6.29
CA VAL A 460 -4.37 11.09 7.34
C VAL A 460 -5.35 10.52 8.36
N PRO A 461 -4.94 10.25 9.62
CA PRO A 461 -5.87 9.78 10.64
C PRO A 461 -6.98 10.81 10.91
N ARG A 462 -8.18 10.33 11.27
CA ARG A 462 -9.26 11.24 11.69
C ARG A 462 -8.77 12.21 12.77
N ASN A 463 -9.09 13.49 12.62
CA ASN A 463 -8.66 14.60 13.49
C ASN A 463 -7.15 14.91 13.49
N LYS A 464 -6.41 14.46 12.47
CA LYS A 464 -5.02 14.85 12.21
C LYS A 464 -4.91 15.53 10.84
N THR A 465 -3.76 16.14 10.57
CA THR A 465 -3.46 16.84 9.32
C THR A 465 -2.30 16.21 8.55
N ASN A 466 -1.46 15.44 9.24
CA ASN A 466 -0.25 14.86 8.67
C ASN A 466 -0.51 13.43 8.21
N TYR A 467 0.15 13.05 7.12
CA TYR A 467 0.18 11.68 6.66
C TYR A 467 0.99 10.81 7.62
N VAL A 468 0.57 9.55 7.75
CA VAL A 468 1.29 8.48 8.42
C VAL A 468 1.16 7.20 7.60
N ASP A 469 2.10 6.27 7.75
CA ASP A 469 2.01 4.96 7.10
C ASP A 469 0.70 4.25 7.48
N TRP A 470 0.01 3.72 6.47
CA TRP A 470 -1.25 3.03 6.69
C TRP A 470 -1.08 1.73 7.48
N ASP A 471 -0.05 0.96 7.14
CA ASP A 471 0.33 -0.32 7.74
C ASP A 471 1.26 -0.19 8.96
N ARG A 472 1.41 1.01 9.52
CA ARG A 472 2.12 1.21 10.80
C ARG A 472 1.68 0.19 11.86
N ASN A 473 2.61 -0.32 12.67
CA ASN A 473 2.37 -1.36 13.70
C ASN A 473 1.88 -2.73 13.19
N VAL A 474 1.95 -2.98 11.88
CA VAL A 474 1.94 -4.33 11.32
C VAL A 474 3.37 -4.86 11.39
N ALA A 475 3.57 -6.02 12.00
CA ALA A 475 4.89 -6.66 12.04
C ALA A 475 5.26 -7.17 10.63
N VAL A 476 6.54 -7.13 10.28
CA VAL A 476 7.09 -7.47 8.96
C VAL A 476 6.90 -8.95 8.58
N ASP A 477 6.70 -9.79 9.59
CA ASP A 477 6.56 -11.24 9.47
C ASP A 477 5.09 -11.59 9.10
N SER A 478 4.44 -12.46 9.88
CA SER A 478 3.00 -12.77 9.79
C SER A 478 2.06 -11.64 10.24
N GLY A 479 2.57 -10.40 10.39
CA GLY A 479 1.77 -9.29 10.90
C GLY A 479 0.55 -9.01 10.04
N MET A 480 0.71 -8.95 8.71
CA MET A 480 -0.41 -8.70 7.81
C MET A 480 -1.40 -9.87 7.79
N VAL A 481 -0.92 -11.11 7.84
CA VAL A 481 -1.76 -12.32 7.96
C VAL A 481 -2.71 -12.21 9.16
N ASN A 482 -2.21 -11.74 10.30
CA ASN A 482 -2.95 -11.71 11.55
C ASN A 482 -3.74 -10.41 11.80
N LYS A 483 -3.29 -9.28 11.23
CA LYS A 483 -3.75 -7.93 11.60
C LYS A 483 -4.41 -7.13 10.48
N TRP A 484 -4.49 -7.64 9.24
CA TRP A 484 -5.08 -6.90 8.11
C TRP A 484 -6.47 -6.31 8.44
N TRP A 485 -7.31 -7.06 9.16
CA TRP A 485 -8.67 -6.65 9.53
C TRP A 485 -8.71 -5.49 10.53
N GLN A 486 -7.59 -5.17 11.19
CA GLN A 486 -7.48 -4.08 12.16
C GLN A 486 -7.03 -2.75 11.54
N LEU A 487 -6.59 -2.76 10.27
CA LEU A 487 -6.19 -1.56 9.53
C LEU A 487 -7.39 -0.66 9.21
N GLY A 488 -7.16 0.65 9.11
CA GLY A 488 -8.24 1.61 8.88
C GLY A 488 -8.70 1.67 7.43
N TYR A 489 -9.96 2.05 7.22
CA TYR A 489 -10.48 2.42 5.90
C TYR A 489 -10.25 3.90 5.63
N VAL A 490 -10.00 4.26 4.37
CA VAL A 490 -9.77 5.63 3.93
C VAL A 490 -10.98 6.12 3.17
N LEU A 491 -11.69 7.09 3.75
CA LEU A 491 -12.96 7.61 3.25
C LEU A 491 -12.94 9.14 3.22
N ARG A 492 -13.89 9.75 2.51
CA ARG A 492 -14.17 11.18 2.64
C ARG A 492 -15.16 11.44 3.77
N ASP A 493 -14.87 12.43 4.60
CA ASP A 493 -15.82 12.96 5.58
C ASP A 493 -16.82 13.94 4.96
N ALA A 494 -17.69 14.51 5.80
CA ALA A 494 -18.74 15.45 5.35
C ALA A 494 -18.17 16.72 4.69
N ASP A 495 -16.92 17.09 4.99
CA ASP A 495 -16.22 18.23 4.38
C ASP A 495 -15.46 17.82 3.10
N GLY A 496 -15.53 16.54 2.71
CA GLY A 496 -14.79 15.97 1.59
C GLY A 496 -13.30 15.72 1.89
N ARG A 497 -12.88 15.78 3.16
CA ARG A 497 -11.49 15.49 3.56
C ARG A 497 -11.27 13.99 3.64
N TRP A 498 -10.14 13.52 3.12
CA TRP A 498 -9.75 12.12 3.21
C TRP A 498 -9.25 11.81 4.62
N VAL A 499 -9.83 10.80 5.25
CA VAL A 499 -9.51 10.40 6.63
C VAL A 499 -9.45 8.88 6.77
N GLU A 500 -8.49 8.40 7.56
CA GLU A 500 -8.46 7.02 8.05
C GLU A 500 -9.42 6.88 9.23
N VAL A 501 -10.31 5.89 9.14
CA VAL A 501 -11.32 5.55 10.14
C VAL A 501 -11.33 4.05 10.43
N ALA A 502 -12.03 3.64 11.49
CA ALA A 502 -12.24 2.23 11.85
C ALA A 502 -10.96 1.40 12.07
N ARG A 503 -9.83 2.06 12.35
CA ARG A 503 -8.58 1.40 12.76
C ARG A 503 -8.70 0.91 14.20
N SER A 504 -8.30 -0.34 14.47
CA SER A 504 -8.24 -0.93 15.81
C SER A 504 -6.83 -1.32 16.27
N LEU A 505 -5.83 -1.28 15.37
CA LEU A 505 -4.42 -1.37 15.75
C LEU A 505 -4.02 -0.17 16.60
N ARG A 506 -3.53 -0.43 17.81
CA ARG A 506 -3.01 0.60 18.72
C ARG A 506 -1.95 1.45 18.02
N SER A 507 -1.96 2.76 18.25
CA SER A 507 -0.86 3.66 17.90
C SER A 507 0.41 3.22 18.65
N PRO A 508 1.62 3.53 18.14
CA PRO A 508 2.85 3.16 18.82
C PRO A 508 2.83 3.68 20.26
N THR A 509 3.21 2.83 21.22
CA THR A 509 3.63 3.33 22.53
C THR A 509 4.93 4.11 22.29
N PRO A 510 5.08 5.35 22.76
CA PRO A 510 6.37 6.04 22.74
C PRO A 510 7.40 5.10 23.40
N LEU A 511 8.45 4.72 22.66
CA LEU A 511 9.56 4.01 23.30
C LEU A 511 10.28 5.01 24.21
N GLU A 512 10.60 4.58 25.43
CA GLU A 512 11.52 5.34 26.27
C GLU A 512 12.90 5.37 25.60
N LEU A 513 13.42 6.59 25.44
CA LEU A 513 14.79 6.83 25.05
C LEU A 513 15.71 6.25 26.13
N THR A 514 16.38 5.13 25.86
CA THR A 514 17.57 4.77 26.61
C THR A 514 18.66 5.78 26.24
N ARG A 515 18.90 6.75 27.14
CA ARG A 515 20.06 7.65 27.05
C ARG A 515 21.32 6.78 27.10
N VAL A 516 22.04 6.65 25.99
CA VAL A 516 23.37 6.02 26.00
C VAL A 516 24.39 7.04 25.49
N ALA A 517 24.80 7.95 26.37
CA ALA A 517 26.04 8.70 26.18
C ALA A 517 27.18 7.78 26.65
N HIS A 518 28.04 7.33 25.74
CA HIS A 518 29.25 6.59 26.08
C HIS A 518 30.37 7.57 26.48
N LYS A 519 31.17 7.23 27.50
CA LYS A 519 32.31 8.05 27.91
C LYS A 519 33.33 8.14 26.77
N VAL A 520 33.75 9.35 26.41
CA VAL A 520 34.97 9.57 25.62
C VAL A 520 36.17 9.27 26.52
N SER A 521 36.75 8.08 26.41
CA SER A 521 37.94 7.69 27.19
C SER A 521 39.14 7.36 26.30
N ALA A 522 40.07 8.32 26.25
CA ALA A 522 41.49 8.24 25.87
C ALA A 522 41.87 7.90 24.42
N ALA A 523 42.78 8.68 23.82
CA ALA A 523 43.29 8.57 22.44
C ALA A 523 43.56 7.14 21.90
N VAL A 524 43.20 6.90 20.62
CA VAL A 524 43.60 5.73 19.83
C VAL A 524 44.93 6.02 19.13
N SER A 525 45.94 5.14 19.27
CA SER A 525 47.23 5.32 18.60
C SER A 525 47.08 5.24 17.09
N GLY A 526 47.65 6.19 16.34
CA GLY A 526 47.72 6.29 14.87
C GLY A 526 48.80 7.31 14.47
N PRO A 527 49.08 7.52 13.17
CA PRO A 527 50.11 8.48 12.72
C PRO A 527 49.82 9.92 13.15
N GLU A 528 48.55 10.24 13.43
CA GLU A 528 48.12 11.30 14.35
C GLU A 528 47.21 10.69 15.43
N PRO A 529 47.31 11.11 16.71
CA PRO A 529 46.36 10.67 17.73
C PRO A 529 44.94 11.13 17.37
N LEU A 530 44.02 10.17 17.22
CA LEU A 530 42.64 10.43 16.86
C LEU A 530 41.85 10.90 18.08
N TRP A 531 41.10 12.01 17.93
CA TRP A 531 40.42 12.80 19.00
C TRP A 531 41.02 12.56 20.38
N PRO A 532 42.21 13.14 20.67
CA PRO A 532 42.92 12.88 21.91
C PRO A 532 42.11 13.30 23.15
N ASP A 533 41.12 14.17 22.94
CA ASP A 533 40.35 14.82 23.96
C ASP A 533 38.95 15.25 23.42
N ALA A 534 38.05 15.65 24.32
CA ALA A 534 36.67 16.03 23.95
C ALA A 534 36.61 17.33 23.12
N GLY A 535 37.61 18.20 23.25
CA GLY A 535 37.71 19.45 22.50
C GLY A 535 38.02 19.22 21.02
N ARG A 536 38.96 18.32 20.70
CA ARG A 536 39.28 17.99 19.30
C ARG A 536 38.13 17.28 18.57
N LEU A 537 37.40 16.42 19.28
CA LEU A 537 36.14 15.84 18.79
C LEU A 537 35.11 16.93 18.47
N ALA A 538 34.90 17.86 19.41
CA ALA A 538 33.96 18.96 19.23
C ALA A 538 34.36 19.92 18.10
N ALA A 539 35.66 20.11 17.90
CA ALA A 539 36.20 20.91 16.80
C ALA A 539 35.92 20.32 15.42
N ASP A 540 36.04 19.00 15.28
CA ASP A 540 35.87 18.26 14.02
C ASP A 540 34.39 18.09 13.63
N LEU A 541 33.50 17.98 14.63
CA LEU A 541 32.06 17.78 14.43
C LEU A 541 31.24 19.07 14.57
N ALA A 542 31.91 20.22 14.70
CA ALA A 542 31.25 21.51 14.88
C ALA A 542 30.26 21.78 13.74
N GLY A 543 29.00 22.07 14.09
CA GLY A 543 27.93 22.35 13.12
C GLY A 543 27.29 21.12 12.46
N ALA A 544 27.76 19.90 12.72
CA ALA A 544 27.09 18.67 12.28
C ALA A 544 25.89 18.32 13.18
N ALA A 545 24.86 17.67 12.63
CA ALA A 545 23.81 17.05 13.43
C ALA A 545 24.23 15.62 13.78
N VAL A 546 24.77 15.47 14.98
CA VAL A 546 25.39 14.23 15.45
C VAL A 546 24.32 13.30 16.04
N LEU A 547 24.42 12.02 15.72
CA LEU A 547 23.51 10.95 16.16
C LEU A 547 24.13 10.11 17.28
N SER A 548 25.41 9.77 17.12
CA SER A 548 26.20 8.96 18.05
C SER A 548 27.67 9.19 17.76
N PHE A 549 28.52 9.15 18.78
CA PHE A 549 29.96 9.20 18.62
C PHE A 549 30.68 8.60 19.83
N GLY A 550 31.95 8.30 19.68
CA GLY A 550 32.83 7.97 20.78
C GLY A 550 33.96 7.04 20.37
N GLN A 551 34.52 6.36 21.36
CA GLN A 551 35.57 5.37 21.19
C GLN A 551 35.11 4.02 21.74
N ALA A 552 35.51 2.95 21.07
CA ALA A 552 35.28 1.59 21.52
C ALA A 552 36.43 0.67 21.10
N THR A 553 36.46 -0.49 21.73
CA THR A 553 37.31 -1.61 21.32
C THR A 553 36.42 -2.72 20.80
N ALA A 554 36.69 -3.19 19.57
CA ALA A 554 36.02 -4.33 18.96
C ALA A 554 36.87 -5.60 19.11
N GLU A 555 36.20 -6.74 19.26
CA GLU A 555 36.81 -8.06 19.43
C GLU A 555 36.09 -9.10 18.53
N ALA A 556 36.71 -10.25 18.33
CA ALA A 556 36.24 -11.26 17.37
C ALA A 556 34.90 -11.90 17.73
N GLU A 557 34.67 -12.19 19.01
CA GLU A 557 33.47 -12.92 19.45
C GLU A 557 32.31 -12.01 19.88
N ARG A 558 32.51 -10.68 19.92
CA ARG A 558 31.50 -9.74 20.39
C ARG A 558 31.53 -8.43 19.59
N PRO A 559 30.60 -8.20 18.64
CA PRO A 559 30.49 -6.91 17.98
C PRO A 559 30.20 -5.81 19.00
N HIS A 560 30.84 -4.66 18.81
CA HIS A 560 30.41 -3.43 19.47
C HIS A 560 29.33 -2.76 18.64
N THR A 561 28.25 -2.30 19.28
CA THR A 561 27.09 -1.73 18.59
C THR A 561 26.82 -0.29 19.03
N TRP A 562 26.70 0.61 18.05
CA TRP A 562 26.36 2.01 18.27
C TRP A 562 24.92 2.30 17.88
N PRO A 563 24.05 2.75 18.80
CA PRO A 563 22.66 3.06 18.49
C PRO A 563 22.54 4.37 17.70
N LEU A 564 21.75 4.37 16.62
CA LEU A 564 21.47 5.53 15.80
C LEU A 564 19.95 5.74 15.71
N TRP A 565 19.42 6.76 16.38
CA TRP A 565 18.00 7.09 16.31
C TRP A 565 17.68 7.96 15.08
N LEU A 566 17.33 7.30 13.99
CA LEU A 566 16.86 7.94 12.76
C LEU A 566 15.33 8.03 12.71
N THR A 567 14.82 8.92 11.88
CA THR A 567 13.39 9.22 11.68
C THR A 567 13.09 9.41 10.19
N GLU A 568 11.83 9.63 9.87
CA GLU A 568 11.35 10.09 8.56
C GLU A 568 11.83 11.49 8.16
N LEU A 569 12.43 12.23 9.10
CA LEU A 569 12.94 13.58 8.86
C LEU A 569 14.41 13.60 8.43
N ASP A 570 15.09 12.44 8.40
CA ASP A 570 16.49 12.33 8.00
C ASP A 570 16.64 11.98 6.51
N GLU A 571 17.50 12.74 5.83
CA GLU A 571 17.73 12.69 4.39
C GLU A 571 19.05 11.99 4.01
N GLU A 572 20.00 11.90 4.94
CA GLU A 572 21.28 11.23 4.71
C GLU A 572 21.88 10.82 6.06
N LEU A 573 22.46 9.62 6.11
CA LEU A 573 23.28 9.15 7.22
C LEU A 573 24.73 9.09 6.74
N THR A 574 25.65 9.65 7.53
CA THR A 574 27.09 9.48 7.36
C THR A 574 27.66 8.85 8.62
N VAL A 575 28.31 7.69 8.48
CA VAL A 575 29.05 7.01 9.56
C VAL A 575 30.53 7.02 9.22
N GLU A 576 31.30 7.60 10.12
CA GLU A 576 32.74 7.74 10.01
C GLU A 576 33.41 6.90 11.09
N VAL A 577 34.33 6.03 10.69
CA VAL A 577 35.15 5.20 11.57
C VAL A 577 36.62 5.53 11.36
N ARG A 578 37.34 5.80 12.45
CA ARG A 578 38.78 6.13 12.44
C ARG A 578 39.54 5.14 13.32
N GLY A 579 40.75 4.74 12.92
CA GLY A 579 41.59 3.83 13.70
C GLY A 579 42.95 3.54 13.06
N ALA A 580 43.88 2.99 13.85
CA ALA A 580 45.23 2.63 13.37
C ALA A 580 45.24 1.47 12.37
N ASP A 581 44.31 0.53 12.51
CA ASP A 581 44.32 -0.76 11.83
C ASP A 581 42.91 -1.07 11.28
N LEU A 582 42.39 -0.15 10.45
CA LEU A 582 41.01 -0.21 9.91
C LEU A 582 40.74 -1.41 9.02
N ASP A 583 41.77 -2.06 8.48
CA ASP A 583 41.62 -3.26 7.65
C ASP A 583 41.24 -4.49 8.47
N ARG A 584 41.40 -4.42 9.80
CA ARG A 584 40.91 -5.43 10.74
C ARG A 584 39.48 -5.23 11.16
N LEU A 585 38.92 -4.04 10.91
CA LEU A 585 37.56 -3.70 11.30
C LEU A 585 36.58 -4.06 10.20
N GLU A 586 35.56 -4.83 10.58
CA GLU A 586 34.35 -4.98 9.81
C GLU A 586 33.30 -4.03 10.37
N VAL A 587 32.84 -3.08 9.55
CA VAL A 587 31.82 -2.09 9.91
C VAL A 587 30.56 -2.40 9.11
N ARG A 588 29.43 -2.60 9.79
CA ARG A 588 28.13 -2.84 9.16
C ARG A 588 27.08 -1.88 9.71
N LEU A 589 26.18 -1.41 8.84
CA LEU A 589 25.00 -0.64 9.23
C LEU A 589 23.80 -1.58 9.29
N ALA A 590 23.33 -1.88 10.50
CA ALA A 590 22.14 -2.68 10.71
C ALA A 590 20.89 -1.77 10.78
N PRO A 591 20.04 -1.75 9.73
CA PRO A 591 18.74 -1.10 9.81
C PRO A 591 17.80 -1.87 10.77
N PRO A 592 16.72 -1.25 11.26
CA PRO A 592 15.70 -1.93 12.07
C PRO A 592 14.97 -3.05 11.30
N LEU A 593 15.08 -3.03 9.96
CA LEU A 593 14.51 -4.00 9.03
C LEU A 593 15.46 -4.25 7.87
N GLY A 594 15.65 -5.52 7.53
CA GLY A 594 16.53 -5.96 6.45
C GLY A 594 17.91 -6.42 6.94
N PRO A 595 18.72 -6.99 6.03
CA PRO A 595 20.08 -7.41 6.36
C PRO A 595 20.97 -6.20 6.69
N PRO A 596 22.02 -6.37 7.53
CA PRO A 596 23.05 -5.36 7.72
C PRO A 596 23.76 -5.04 6.42
N LEU A 597 24.10 -3.77 6.23
CA LEU A 597 24.74 -3.23 5.05
C LEU A 597 26.24 -3.09 5.28
N ALA A 598 27.04 -3.58 4.36
CA ALA A 598 28.49 -3.52 4.39
C ALA A 598 29.04 -2.51 3.36
N PRO A 599 30.32 -2.10 3.50
CA PRO A 599 30.98 -1.32 2.49
C PRO A 599 30.95 -2.01 1.10
N GLY A 600 30.44 -1.31 0.09
CA GLY A 600 30.31 -1.83 -1.28
C GLY A 600 28.93 -2.39 -1.64
N ASP A 601 28.03 -2.52 -0.66
CA ASP A 601 26.63 -2.87 -0.93
C ASP A 601 25.92 -1.76 -1.73
N PHE A 602 24.92 -2.17 -2.52
CA PHE A 602 24.17 -1.26 -3.40
C PHE A 602 23.58 -0.09 -2.61
N GLY A 603 23.94 1.14 -3.00
CA GLY A 603 23.46 2.38 -2.38
C GLY A 603 24.11 2.76 -1.04
N VAL A 604 25.18 2.06 -0.64
CA VAL A 604 26.12 2.52 0.40
C VAL A 604 27.33 3.16 -0.28
N GLY A 605 27.40 4.48 -0.26
CA GLY A 605 28.60 5.21 -0.66
C GLY A 605 29.73 4.93 0.33
N THR A 606 30.92 4.60 -0.16
CA THR A 606 32.06 4.29 0.71
C THR A 606 33.31 5.02 0.26
N SER A 607 34.07 5.55 1.23
CA SER A 607 35.39 6.10 0.97
C SER A 607 36.37 5.69 2.06
N ARG A 608 37.59 5.32 1.67
CA ARG A 608 38.70 5.02 2.58
C ARG A 608 39.89 5.91 2.23
N ALA A 609 40.36 6.70 3.19
CA ALA A 609 41.54 7.56 3.05
C ALA A 609 42.12 7.87 4.44
N ASP A 610 43.44 8.01 4.56
CA ASP A 610 44.12 8.59 5.73
C ASP A 610 43.69 8.04 7.12
N GLY A 611 43.52 6.72 7.24
CA GLY A 611 43.11 6.12 8.52
C GLY A 611 41.63 6.36 8.88
N ARG A 612 40.78 6.62 7.88
CA ARG A 612 39.32 6.80 7.98
C ARG A 612 38.57 5.91 6.99
N VAL A 613 37.47 5.32 7.45
CA VAL A 613 36.41 4.71 6.63
C VAL A 613 35.15 5.55 6.79
N GLU A 614 34.55 6.01 5.70
CA GLU A 614 33.23 6.64 5.69
C GLU A 614 32.23 5.75 4.96
N LEU A 615 31.06 5.58 5.55
CA LEU A 615 29.87 4.99 4.96
C LEU A 615 28.80 6.09 4.86
N ARG A 616 28.28 6.32 3.66
CA ARG A 616 27.20 7.28 3.39
C ARG A 616 26.00 6.56 2.81
N VAL A 617 24.82 6.90 3.34
CA VAL A 617 23.55 6.32 2.93
C VAL A 617 22.55 7.45 2.71
N GLU A 618 22.05 7.60 1.48
CA GLU A 618 20.92 8.49 1.20
C GLU A 618 19.64 7.90 1.81
N LEU A 619 18.87 8.75 2.49
CA LEU A 619 17.65 8.38 3.18
C LEU A 619 16.42 9.02 2.51
N PRO A 620 15.31 8.28 2.35
CA PRO A 620 15.09 6.92 2.83
C PRO A 620 15.84 5.86 2.00
N PHE A 621 16.55 4.97 2.70
CA PHE A 621 17.27 3.87 2.06
C PHE A 621 16.34 2.66 1.87
N HIS A 622 16.22 2.20 0.63
CA HIS A 622 15.28 1.16 0.21
C HIS A 622 15.78 -0.27 0.52
N VAL A 623 15.97 -0.64 1.79
CA VAL A 623 16.30 -2.04 2.15
C VAL A 623 15.07 -2.93 2.18
N GLN A 624 13.89 -2.37 2.48
CA GLN A 624 12.58 -3.02 2.39
C GLN A 624 11.48 -1.98 2.67
N ALA A 625 10.27 -2.21 2.15
CA ALA A 625 9.09 -1.45 2.55
C ALA A 625 8.91 -1.50 4.08
N GLY A 626 8.73 -0.34 4.71
CA GLY A 626 8.36 -0.25 6.13
C GLY A 626 9.44 0.24 7.10
N ARG A 627 10.48 0.98 6.67
CA ARG A 627 11.45 1.64 7.57
C ARG A 627 10.78 2.36 8.75
N TYR A 628 9.61 2.95 8.52
CA TYR A 628 8.88 3.72 9.51
C TYR A 628 7.89 2.90 10.36
N THR A 629 7.78 1.59 10.11
CA THR A 629 6.87 0.68 10.83
C THR A 629 7.41 0.21 12.18
N ARG A 630 8.71 0.43 12.45
CA ARG A 630 9.38 0.14 13.72
C ARG A 630 10.14 1.38 14.20
N ALA A 631 10.47 1.41 15.50
CA ALA A 631 11.28 2.46 16.09
C ALA A 631 12.59 2.62 15.29
N GLY A 632 12.94 3.83 14.88
CA GLY A 632 14.05 4.11 13.95
C GLY A 632 15.46 3.91 14.50
N LEU A 633 15.65 2.95 15.41
CA LEU A 633 16.95 2.55 15.94
C LEU A 633 17.70 1.73 14.89
N TRP A 634 18.63 2.37 14.21
CA TRP A 634 19.69 1.72 13.44
C TRP A 634 20.85 1.39 14.39
N GLN A 635 21.71 0.47 13.97
CA GLN A 635 22.94 0.18 14.69
C GLN A 635 24.14 0.23 13.74
N VAL A 636 25.25 0.78 14.21
CA VAL A 636 26.55 0.49 13.59
C VAL A 636 27.16 -0.67 14.35
N GLU A 637 27.31 -1.81 13.69
CA GLU A 637 28.04 -2.95 14.23
C GLU A 637 29.49 -2.87 13.79
N VAL A 638 30.42 -2.93 14.75
CA VAL A 638 31.85 -2.98 14.48
C VAL A 638 32.42 -4.25 15.10
N ARG A 639 33.07 -5.07 14.26
CA ARG A 639 33.78 -6.31 14.63
C ARG A 639 35.24 -6.18 14.27
N ALA A 640 36.09 -6.93 14.95
CA ALA A 640 37.51 -6.99 14.64
C ALA A 640 38.04 -8.42 14.73
N ASP A 641 39.03 -8.78 13.93
CA ASP A 641 39.67 -10.11 13.98
C ASP A 641 40.49 -10.34 15.27
N ARG A 642 40.92 -9.25 15.91
CA ARG A 642 41.55 -9.16 17.24
C ARG A 642 41.14 -7.86 17.91
N GLU A 643 41.40 -7.74 19.20
CA GLU A 643 41.17 -6.50 19.96
C GLU A 643 41.72 -5.27 19.22
N THR A 644 40.82 -4.42 18.75
CA THR A 644 41.15 -3.23 17.95
C THR A 644 40.33 -2.05 18.42
N THR A 645 41.02 -1.00 18.88
CA THR A 645 40.38 0.25 19.30
C THR A 645 40.14 1.17 18.10
N TYR A 646 38.96 1.78 18.06
CA TYR A 646 38.53 2.67 17.00
C TYR A 646 37.66 3.80 17.55
N GLN A 647 37.51 4.86 16.77
CA GLN A 647 36.58 5.95 17.02
C GLN A 647 35.49 5.95 15.96
N LEU A 648 34.29 6.37 16.36
CA LEU A 648 33.14 6.47 15.48
C LEU A 648 32.46 7.82 15.66
N ALA A 649 31.99 8.42 14.57
CA ALA A 649 30.98 9.47 14.58
C ALA A 649 29.92 9.18 13.51
N ALA A 650 28.66 9.27 13.90
CA ALA A 650 27.52 9.16 13.02
C ALA A 650 26.79 10.51 13.00
N THR A 651 26.55 11.04 11.81
CA THR A 651 25.87 12.32 11.58
C THR A 651 24.74 12.16 10.57
N ALA A 652 23.77 13.06 10.61
CA ALA A 652 22.68 13.09 9.64
C ALA A 652 22.47 14.47 9.02
N ARG A 653 22.02 14.48 7.76
CA ARG A 653 21.28 15.62 7.21
C ARG A 653 19.81 15.40 7.55
N SER A 654 19.18 16.39 8.19
CA SER A 654 17.85 16.23 8.78
C SER A 654 17.03 17.51 8.72
N LEU A 655 15.71 17.36 8.56
CA LEU A 655 14.72 18.44 8.76
C LEU A 655 14.54 18.78 10.25
N ILE A 656 15.06 17.95 11.16
CA ILE A 656 15.20 18.28 12.58
C ILE A 656 16.35 19.29 12.71
N THR A 657 16.04 20.53 12.38
CA THR A 657 16.93 21.68 12.56
C THR A 657 16.53 22.41 13.82
N PHE A 658 17.54 22.83 14.58
CA PHE A 658 17.34 23.65 15.76
C PHE A 658 18.40 24.75 15.74
N PRO A 659 18.01 26.01 15.43
CA PRO A 659 18.89 27.14 15.65
C PRO A 659 19.15 27.25 17.15
N ALA A 660 20.42 27.09 17.52
CA ALA A 660 20.87 27.49 18.83
C ALA A 660 21.21 28.98 18.73
N VAL A 661 20.41 29.83 19.39
CA VAL A 661 20.81 31.22 19.63
C VAL A 661 21.53 31.21 20.97
N THR A 662 22.83 31.39 20.89
CA THR A 662 23.70 31.37 22.05
C THR A 662 24.43 32.69 22.09
N THR A 663 24.14 33.55 23.06
CA THR A 663 24.82 34.84 23.25
C THR A 663 25.72 34.76 24.47
N ALA A 664 26.97 35.18 24.34
CA ALA A 664 27.91 35.21 25.45
C ALA A 664 27.80 36.54 26.21
N GLY A 665 27.50 36.48 27.51
CA GLY A 665 27.63 37.60 28.43
C GLY A 665 29.10 37.88 28.76
N GLN A 666 29.43 39.14 29.05
CA GLN A 666 30.80 39.53 29.48
C GLN A 666 31.23 38.88 30.80
N ASP A 667 30.30 38.31 31.56
CA ASP A 667 30.50 37.59 32.82
C ASP A 667 30.77 36.09 32.63
N GLY A 668 30.85 35.61 31.39
CA GLY A 668 30.99 34.18 31.07
C GLY A 668 29.67 33.40 31.14
N SER A 669 28.53 34.07 31.31
CA SER A 669 27.23 33.42 31.14
C SER A 669 26.93 33.16 29.67
N ILE A 670 26.33 32.02 29.38
CA ILE A 670 25.78 31.68 28.09
C ILE A 670 24.28 31.46 28.23
N SER A 671 23.50 32.29 27.54
CA SER A 671 22.08 32.03 27.34
C SER A 671 21.94 31.15 26.11
N ALA A 672 21.47 29.91 26.30
CA ALA A 672 21.17 29.00 25.19
C ALA A 672 19.66 28.96 24.95
N ARG A 673 19.24 29.33 23.74
CA ARG A 673 17.88 29.12 23.26
C ARG A 673 17.89 28.13 22.11
N VAL A 674 17.06 27.10 22.21
CA VAL A 674 16.81 26.14 21.14
C VAL A 674 15.41 26.41 20.59
N ASP A 675 15.35 26.81 19.32
CA ASP A 675 14.09 27.07 18.62
C ASP A 675 13.71 25.85 17.78
N PHE A 676 12.55 25.26 18.03
CA PHE A 676 11.99 24.18 17.21
C PHE A 676 10.99 24.70 16.17
N THR A 677 10.79 26.02 16.07
CA THR A 677 9.88 26.62 15.10
C THR A 677 10.27 26.21 13.68
N GLY A 678 9.36 25.51 12.99
CA GLY A 678 9.59 24.99 11.65
C GLY A 678 10.18 23.58 11.60
N ALA A 679 10.63 23.02 12.72
CA ALA A 679 10.95 21.61 12.84
C ALA A 679 9.64 20.83 13.10
N PRO A 680 9.33 19.78 12.32
CA PRO A 680 8.09 19.04 12.48
C PRO A 680 8.25 18.03 13.64
N ILE A 681 8.51 18.45 14.88
CA ILE A 681 8.69 17.55 16.02
C ILE A 681 7.56 17.70 17.04
N SER A 682 7.27 16.63 17.77
CA SER A 682 6.09 16.56 18.60
C SER A 682 6.34 16.98 20.06
N ASP A 683 7.51 16.75 20.67
CA ASP A 683 7.74 16.92 22.12
C ASP A 683 9.23 17.20 22.46
N GLY A 684 9.85 18.09 21.68
CA GLY A 684 11.27 18.43 21.83
C GLY A 684 11.66 18.87 23.24
N THR A 685 12.74 18.30 23.76
CA THR A 685 13.45 18.74 24.97
C THR A 685 14.92 18.94 24.63
N ALA A 686 15.61 19.84 25.35
CA ALA A 686 17.01 20.09 25.10
C ALA A 686 17.81 20.28 26.39
N VAL A 687 19.08 19.92 26.30
CA VAL A 687 20.06 20.03 27.38
C VAL A 687 21.35 20.60 26.81
N VAL A 688 22.05 21.40 27.61
CA VAL A 688 23.30 22.05 27.23
C VAL A 688 24.39 21.60 28.18
N GLN A 689 25.49 21.14 27.62
CA GLN A 689 26.63 20.64 28.35
C GLN A 689 27.91 21.36 27.89
N PRO A 690 28.59 22.08 28.78
CA PRO A 690 29.89 22.67 28.47
C PRO A 690 30.99 21.62 28.36
N LEU A 691 31.90 21.81 27.39
CA LEU A 691 33.02 20.92 27.13
C LEU A 691 34.35 21.68 27.20
N SER A 692 35.34 21.07 27.85
CA SER A 692 36.74 21.52 27.85
C SER A 692 37.62 20.42 27.28
N PRO A 693 38.85 20.73 26.78
CA PRO A 693 39.76 19.70 26.27
C PRO A 693 39.90 18.55 27.26
N GLU A 694 40.14 18.82 28.54
CA GLU A 694 40.46 17.77 29.52
C GLU A 694 39.25 17.04 30.14
N ARG A 695 38.02 17.60 30.07
CA ARG A 695 36.83 17.03 30.72
C ARG A 695 35.50 17.60 30.23
N GLU A 696 34.45 16.79 30.39
CA GLU A 696 33.04 17.20 30.29
C GLU A 696 32.56 17.82 31.61
N LEU A 697 31.73 18.86 31.54
CA LEU A 697 31.09 19.49 32.72
C LEU A 697 29.63 19.04 32.87
N GLU A 698 28.99 19.42 33.98
CA GLU A 698 27.61 19.01 34.31
C GLU A 698 26.60 19.51 33.26
N GLU A 699 25.68 18.63 32.88
CA GLU A 699 24.61 18.91 31.92
C GLU A 699 23.51 19.77 32.55
N VAL A 700 23.07 20.83 31.86
CA VAL A 700 22.01 21.72 32.31
C VAL A 700 20.78 21.56 31.41
N ALA A 701 19.65 21.17 32.02
CA ALA A 701 18.38 21.05 31.32
C ALA A 701 17.78 22.43 31.01
N LEU A 702 17.39 22.66 29.74
CA LEU A 702 16.71 23.89 29.34
C LEU A 702 15.23 23.85 29.71
N ARG A 703 14.66 25.00 30.07
CA ARG A 703 13.26 25.12 30.49
C ARG A 703 12.39 25.53 29.30
N SER A 704 11.15 25.05 29.25
CA SER A 704 10.19 25.44 28.21
C SER A 704 9.77 26.91 28.32
N GLU A 705 9.78 27.62 27.20
CA GLU A 705 9.20 28.97 27.06
C GLU A 705 7.76 28.83 26.51
N GLY A 706 6.72 28.97 27.35
CA GLY A 706 5.32 28.92 26.90
C GLY A 706 4.28 28.69 28.00
N ALA A 707 3.03 29.11 27.76
CA ALA A 707 1.92 29.04 28.71
C ALA A 707 1.57 27.59 29.08
N SER A 708 1.38 27.35 30.38
CA SER A 708 1.04 26.06 30.98
C SER A 708 -0.01 25.28 30.17
N GLY A 709 0.39 24.13 29.62
CA GLY A 709 -0.52 23.15 29.01
C GLY A 709 -0.37 22.92 27.50
N ALA A 710 0.45 23.70 26.78
CA ALA A 710 0.81 23.44 25.39
C ALA A 710 2.26 22.92 25.28
N LYS A 711 2.54 22.10 24.26
CA LYS A 711 3.90 21.63 23.95
C LYS A 711 4.76 22.83 23.52
N ALA A 712 5.99 22.93 24.03
CA ALA A 712 6.80 24.13 23.86
C ALA A 712 7.63 24.07 22.57
N ASP A 713 7.38 24.99 21.65
CA ASP A 713 8.15 25.15 20.41
C ASP A 713 9.53 25.80 20.66
N ARG A 714 9.78 26.27 21.89
CA ARG A 714 11.01 26.93 22.32
C ARG A 714 11.41 26.49 23.73
N VAL A 715 12.70 26.28 23.93
CA VAL A 715 13.29 26.04 25.25
C VAL A 715 14.51 26.95 25.45
N ALA A 716 14.67 27.50 26.64
CA ALA A 716 15.75 28.43 26.98
C ALA A 716 16.28 28.23 28.40
N GLY A 717 17.52 28.63 28.62
CA GLY A 717 18.15 28.62 29.94
C GLY A 717 19.54 29.24 29.92
N ASP A 718 19.95 29.73 31.09
CA ASP A 718 21.27 30.31 31.32
C ASP A 718 22.22 29.24 31.89
N VAL A 719 23.43 29.17 31.34
CA VAL A 719 24.51 28.29 31.81
C VAL A 719 25.73 29.16 32.10
N ALA A 720 26.23 29.13 33.33
CA ALA A 720 27.45 29.83 33.70
C ALA A 720 28.68 29.05 33.22
N LEU A 721 29.52 29.65 32.38
CA LEU A 721 30.78 29.06 31.94
C LEU A 721 31.96 29.71 32.63
N GLN A 722 32.68 28.93 33.44
CA GLN A 722 34.09 29.23 33.69
C GLN A 722 34.93 28.25 32.87
N LYS A 723 35.53 28.73 31.77
CA LYS A 723 36.59 28.06 30.97
C LYS A 723 36.18 26.89 30.04
N ALA A 724 34.99 26.88 29.44
CA ALA A 724 34.64 25.90 28.40
C ALA A 724 34.91 26.46 26.99
N GLU A 725 35.58 25.68 26.14
CA GLU A 725 35.90 26.07 24.76
C GLU A 725 34.79 25.65 23.78
N TYR A 726 34.07 24.58 24.10
CA TYR A 726 32.99 24.04 23.28
C TYR A 726 31.69 23.84 24.09
N LEU A 727 30.57 23.78 23.37
CA LEU A 727 29.25 23.46 23.91
C LEU A 727 28.67 22.26 23.16
N ARG A 728 28.06 21.35 23.91
CA ARG A 728 27.20 20.29 23.39
C ARG A 728 25.76 20.61 23.69
N ILE A 729 24.95 20.70 22.65
CA ILE A 729 23.50 20.85 22.75
C ILE A 729 22.89 19.54 22.29
N GLN A 730 22.25 18.81 23.19
CA GLN A 730 21.51 17.60 22.85
C GLN A 730 20.02 17.91 22.88
N VAL A 731 19.32 17.47 21.83
CA VAL A 731 17.87 17.56 21.67
C VAL A 731 17.32 16.14 21.59
N THR A 732 16.23 15.89 22.32
CA THR A 732 15.47 14.64 22.23
C THR A 732 13.99 14.90 22.02
N GLY A 733 13.29 13.98 21.37
CA GLY A 733 11.84 14.08 21.14
C GLY A 733 11.33 12.99 20.21
N THR A 734 10.16 13.23 19.65
CA THR A 734 9.46 12.32 18.73
C THR A 734 9.11 13.02 17.42
N SER A 735 9.25 12.28 16.32
CA SER A 735 8.87 12.72 14.97
C SER A 735 7.34 12.67 14.76
N PRO A 736 6.81 13.19 13.64
CA PRO A 736 5.39 13.10 13.30
C PRO A 736 4.85 11.67 13.22
N MET A 737 5.69 10.72 12.83
CA MET A 737 5.40 9.28 12.82
C MET A 737 5.57 8.61 14.19
N GLY A 738 6.01 9.36 15.20
CA GLY A 738 6.20 8.88 16.57
C GLY A 738 7.52 8.15 16.80
N HIS A 739 8.51 8.31 15.92
CA HIS A 739 9.85 7.74 16.15
C HIS A 739 10.61 8.63 17.12
N PRO A 740 11.21 8.05 18.18
CA PRO A 740 12.05 8.83 19.06
C PRO A 740 13.35 9.20 18.33
N PHE A 741 13.90 10.36 18.66
CA PHE A 741 15.17 10.83 18.12
C PHE A 741 16.05 11.45 19.21
N VAL A 742 17.35 11.41 18.93
CA VAL A 742 18.38 12.18 19.65
C VAL A 742 19.22 12.89 18.61
N ARG A 743 19.37 14.20 18.73
CA ARG A 743 20.27 15.00 17.87
C ARG A 743 21.18 15.81 18.74
N GLU A 744 22.44 15.90 18.34
CA GLU A 744 23.42 16.71 19.04
C GLU A 744 24.07 17.70 18.11
N ARG A 745 24.39 18.88 18.64
CA ARG A 745 25.23 19.88 17.97
C ARG A 745 26.37 20.26 18.89
N LEU A 746 27.57 20.22 18.32
CA LEU A 746 28.77 20.74 18.95
C LEU A 746 29.05 22.14 18.37
N LEU A 747 29.33 23.09 19.25
CA LEU A 747 29.57 24.50 18.91
C LEU A 747 30.85 24.98 19.58
N ARG A 748 31.62 25.83 18.91
CA ARG A 748 32.71 26.58 19.54
C ARG A 748 32.14 27.82 20.21
N THR A 749 32.56 28.05 21.46
CA THR A 749 32.13 29.23 22.21
C THR A 749 32.61 30.54 21.57
N SER A 750 33.74 30.53 20.86
CA SER A 750 34.27 31.67 20.10
C SER A 750 33.43 32.07 18.89
N ASP A 751 32.60 31.17 18.39
CA ASP A 751 31.81 31.38 17.16
C ASP A 751 30.40 31.92 17.48
N LEU A 752 30.15 32.19 18.77
CA LEU A 752 28.87 32.67 19.27
C LEU A 752 28.77 34.20 19.12
N PRO A 753 27.62 34.72 18.65
CA PRO A 753 27.39 36.15 18.44
C PRO A 753 27.31 37.00 19.71
#